data_AF-A0A8H3WDV4-F1
#
_entry.id   AF-A0A8H3WDV4-F1
#
_cell.length_a   1.000
_cell.length_b   1.000
_cell.length_c   1.000
_cell.angle_alpha   90.00
_cell.angle_beta   90.00
_cell.angle_gamma   90.00
#
_symmetry.space_group_name_H-M   'P 1'
#
loop_
_entity.id
_entity.type
_entity.pdbx_description
1 polymer ?
#
loop_
_entity_poly.entity_id
_entity_poly.type
_entity_poly.pdbx_seq_one_letter_code
_entity_poly.pdbx_strand_id
1 'polypeptide(L)'
;MSGYNRDTVVNCLTRHYELLVRMGYMDASVVQLPPSGTGWSDAELRVDALRAMGRSETAIDLLRHMPYLRENETADPVEVYTETFPLRYLRDGRWFGSASGEDFATTAMLDLGFAPFDGPVPAGMVSLTHADEGIWWLVDTDEGCIYPYGTEFEGDEDAPEGEPWKAVEAVPIETYFDNVYAQVGNLDVVPAPRSGKWDARVVEEHTEEGQLVKGLYHEFGWPDAFRKEEFVQAVEQNRASFLEAGLGEDDEDEEMADHPSDRRGRLIGGIWCCASVLLCSSLFTSFIHGEEVQPRHHGDEGPTQSVIMKFSSSLLAASQVVLSPAAAAAYNPVTLKDYGTFAGTVVNSTFSGRALPAPVDAWLGMDYATQPAGPEGRFKPVSWPAAFNGTKQATAFGKTCVQDPTSTDVSTQDEACLNFNVFRTRDIPLDQKTPVLVWIHGGAFVAGSYKSFDGAAFAASSKEPITVVNFHYRLNSLGFLPSALFEEEGLLNLGVLDQRLFLQFVQKHISAFGGDPEAVTIGGRSAGGHSVGIHYFHNYDADAGKPLFARAIHQSGSVTARAFPNATYPLYVKQFETYMAYLGCPTDGADNAAALSCLRAADIDAIRNISTQLYNDYDPALTWPFQPTQGGPLLEKFGSQSGYDGTFFHVPTITSNVNDEAKYYMAGDKETNEEFVDYMHNTSPALNETDLALLQELYPDPATHPDSPFANSPNSTQYNRLSAAWSDYAYICPGQETAYRASLADVPTWKLRFNTNNSWPVWRGIPHTADTKYTWDEPVVQYPEISHVYHGYLSSFVLSGDPNTHRYPGSPEWPSYKPTGYGLESEPALQLVVEPNNGTRVEEDVIRREACLYWREPERAPRLNK
;
A
#
# COMPACT_ATOMS: atom_id res chain seq x y z
N MET A 1 29.74 30.10 19.79
CA MET A 1 29.24 30.87 18.62
C MET A 1 28.97 32.31 19.05
N SER A 2 28.40 33.16 18.20
CA SER A 2 27.53 34.25 18.64
C SER A 2 26.37 33.66 19.48
N GLY A 3 25.90 34.40 20.49
CA GLY A 3 24.72 33.94 21.25
C GLY A 3 23.45 33.98 20.41
N TYR A 4 22.47 33.16 20.77
CA TYR A 4 21.18 33.06 20.07
C TYR A 4 20.54 34.44 19.79
N ASN A 5 20.05 34.60 18.56
CA ASN A 5 19.24 35.74 18.14
C ASN A 5 18.04 35.25 17.32
N ARG A 6 16.83 35.50 17.83
CA ARG A 6 15.57 35.18 17.15
C ARG A 6 15.48 35.80 15.77
N ASP A 7 15.79 37.09 15.66
CA ASP A 7 15.62 37.84 14.41
C ASP A 7 16.57 37.31 13.33
N THR A 8 17.71 36.74 13.71
CA THR A 8 18.59 36.00 12.78
C THR A 8 17.88 34.78 12.19
N VAL A 9 17.32 33.86 13.00
CA VAL A 9 16.60 32.68 12.49
C VAL A 9 15.41 33.09 11.60
N VAL A 10 14.64 34.07 12.05
CA VAL A 10 13.47 34.59 11.34
C VAL A 10 13.86 35.18 9.99
N ASN A 11 14.94 35.97 9.93
CA ASN A 11 15.44 36.54 8.68
C ASN A 11 16.00 35.47 7.75
N CYS A 12 16.71 34.45 8.25
CA CYS A 12 17.20 33.32 7.47
C CYS A 12 16.05 32.55 6.80
N LEU A 13 15.04 32.12 7.57
CA LEU A 13 13.86 31.43 7.04
C LEU A 13 13.06 32.31 6.06
N THR A 14 12.86 33.58 6.39
CA THR A 14 12.11 34.51 5.53
C THR A 14 12.84 34.71 4.19
N ARG A 15 14.16 34.96 4.23
CA ARG A 15 15.02 35.08 3.04
C ARG A 15 15.00 33.82 2.19
N HIS A 16 14.95 32.63 2.80
CA HIS A 16 14.88 31.35 2.10
C HIS A 16 13.53 31.15 1.38
N TYR A 17 12.41 31.36 2.08
CA TYR A 17 11.09 31.28 1.44
C TYR A 17 10.90 32.38 0.39
N GLU A 18 11.44 33.59 0.59
CA GLU A 18 11.47 34.65 -0.42
C GLU A 18 12.38 34.34 -1.62
N LEU A 19 13.41 33.51 -1.47
CA LEU A 19 14.21 33.01 -2.60
C LEU A 19 13.36 32.05 -3.43
N LEU A 20 12.79 31.02 -2.81
CA LEU A 20 11.92 30.04 -3.48
C LEU A 20 10.70 30.70 -4.16
N VAL A 21 10.08 31.71 -3.52
CA VAL A 21 8.98 32.49 -4.12
C VAL A 21 9.45 33.31 -5.33
N ARG A 22 10.62 33.95 -5.26
CA ARG A 22 11.20 34.71 -6.39
C ARG A 22 11.64 33.80 -7.53
N MET A 23 12.21 32.64 -7.23
CA MET A 23 12.51 31.56 -8.16
C MET A 23 11.24 30.89 -8.72
N GLY A 24 10.05 31.33 -8.35
CA GLY A 24 8.81 30.85 -8.97
C GLY A 24 8.33 29.48 -8.53
N TYR A 25 9.13 28.75 -7.74
CA TYR A 25 8.83 27.42 -7.20
C TYR A 25 7.49 27.35 -6.44
N MET A 26 7.22 28.35 -5.59
CA MET A 26 5.95 28.50 -4.88
C MET A 26 5.38 29.93 -5.00
N ASP A 27 4.09 30.12 -4.74
CA ASP A 27 3.47 31.44 -4.77
C ASP A 27 3.68 32.23 -3.46
N ALA A 28 3.77 33.56 -3.57
CA ALA A 28 3.94 34.47 -2.44
C ALA A 28 2.79 34.37 -1.42
N SER A 29 1.57 34.03 -1.84
CA SER A 29 0.44 33.88 -0.92
C SER A 29 0.55 32.66 -0.01
N VAL A 30 1.38 31.65 -0.36
CA VAL A 30 1.66 30.48 0.48
C VAL A 30 2.44 30.89 1.74
N VAL A 31 3.31 31.90 1.67
CA VAL A 31 4.08 32.37 2.82
C VAL A 31 3.21 33.18 3.77
N GLN A 32 3.03 32.72 5.01
CA GLN A 32 2.40 33.47 6.09
C GLN A 32 3.46 34.15 6.93
N LEU A 33 3.63 35.47 6.74
CA LEU A 33 4.49 36.31 7.58
C LEU A 33 3.78 36.72 8.88
N PRO A 34 4.49 36.76 10.02
CA PRO A 34 3.92 37.13 11.31
C PRO A 34 3.48 38.61 11.40
N PRO A 35 2.49 38.94 12.24
CA PRO A 35 2.16 40.32 12.59
C PRO A 35 3.36 41.13 13.10
N SER A 36 3.67 42.23 12.41
CA SER A 36 4.86 43.05 12.65
C SER A 36 5.00 43.52 14.10
N GLY A 37 6.06 43.08 14.78
CA GLY A 37 6.42 43.54 16.14
C GLY A 37 5.60 42.93 17.28
N THR A 38 4.66 42.02 17.00
CA THR A 38 3.93 41.25 18.02
C THR A 38 3.96 39.74 17.81
N GLY A 39 4.20 39.30 16.56
CA GLY A 39 4.16 37.89 16.19
C GLY A 39 2.76 37.30 16.21
N TRP A 40 2.69 35.97 16.06
CA TRP A 40 1.45 35.20 16.16
C TRP A 40 0.88 35.23 17.60
N SER A 41 -0.44 35.12 17.74
CA SER A 41 -1.09 35.16 19.05
C SER A 41 -0.92 33.85 19.85
N ASP A 42 -1.08 33.94 21.17
CA ASP A 42 -0.97 32.79 22.07
C ASP A 42 -2.01 31.69 21.75
N ALA A 43 -3.14 32.08 21.17
CA ALA A 43 -4.19 31.17 20.71
C ALA A 43 -3.80 30.46 19.39
N GLU A 44 -3.26 31.19 18.41
CA GLU A 44 -2.77 30.61 17.14
C GLU A 44 -1.65 29.61 17.40
N LEU A 45 -0.71 29.90 18.31
CA LEU A 45 0.45 29.04 18.60
C LEU A 45 0.19 27.95 19.66
N ARG A 46 -0.99 27.93 20.29
CA ARG A 46 -1.29 27.10 21.48
C ARG A 46 -0.22 27.24 22.58
N VAL A 47 0.16 28.46 22.97
CA VAL A 47 1.34 28.71 23.84
C VAL A 47 1.30 27.96 25.17
N ASP A 48 0.13 27.77 25.78
CA ASP A 48 0.03 27.01 27.04
C ASP A 48 0.37 25.51 26.85
N ALA A 49 0.18 24.96 25.65
CA ALA A 49 0.67 23.63 25.29
C ALA A 49 2.18 23.62 25.00
N LEU A 50 2.75 24.68 24.42
CA LEU A 50 4.21 24.84 24.31
C LEU A 50 4.88 24.82 25.69
N ARG A 51 4.28 25.52 26.66
CA ARG A 51 4.71 25.51 28.08
C ARG A 51 4.52 24.15 28.74
N ALA A 52 3.45 23.42 28.42
CA ALA A 52 3.24 22.05 28.88
C ALA A 52 4.32 21.08 28.36
N MET A 53 4.72 21.21 27.08
CA MET A 53 5.85 20.50 26.45
C MET A 53 7.23 21.01 26.92
N GLY A 54 7.28 21.79 28.00
CA GLY A 54 8.52 22.30 28.61
C GLY A 54 9.35 23.22 27.71
N ARG A 55 8.77 23.82 26.65
CA ARG A 55 9.49 24.78 25.79
C ARG A 55 9.83 26.03 26.58
N SER A 56 11.03 26.58 26.39
CA SER A 56 11.45 27.84 27.00
C SER A 56 10.67 29.03 26.41
N GLU A 57 10.56 30.13 27.14
CA GLU A 57 9.96 31.36 26.58
C GLU A 57 10.77 31.87 25.37
N THR A 58 12.07 31.55 25.27
CA THR A 58 12.92 31.84 24.10
C THR A 58 12.48 31.03 22.87
N ALA A 59 12.28 29.72 23.03
CA ALA A 59 11.76 28.82 21.98
C ALA A 59 10.34 29.21 21.55
N ILE A 60 9.50 29.62 22.50
CA ILE A 60 8.14 30.14 22.24
C ILE A 60 8.21 31.46 21.47
N ASP A 61 9.13 32.37 21.80
CA ASP A 61 9.31 33.63 21.09
C ASP A 61 9.85 33.45 19.65
N LEU A 62 10.61 32.37 19.39
CA LEU A 62 10.98 31.94 18.04
C LEU A 62 9.76 31.50 17.21
N LEU A 63 9.01 30.51 17.71
CA LEU A 63 7.79 30.00 17.07
C LEU A 63 6.77 31.12 16.82
N ARG A 64 6.75 32.14 17.69
CA ARG A 64 5.91 33.33 17.58
C ARG A 64 6.29 34.27 16.44
N HIS A 65 7.55 34.32 16.03
CA HIS A 65 8.07 35.28 15.06
C HIS A 65 8.59 34.66 13.76
N MET A 66 8.57 33.33 13.60
CA MET A 66 8.94 32.70 12.32
C MET A 66 7.82 32.80 11.26
N PRO A 67 8.18 32.83 9.97
CA PRO A 67 7.24 32.61 8.87
C PRO A 67 6.83 31.13 8.80
N TYR A 68 5.64 30.85 8.27
CA TYR A 68 5.13 29.50 8.03
C TYR A 68 4.51 29.38 6.64
N LEU A 69 4.62 28.22 5.97
CA LEU A 69 3.95 27.97 4.69
C LEU A 69 2.54 27.43 4.91
N ARG A 70 1.54 27.95 4.18
CA ARG A 70 0.14 27.48 4.26
C ARG A 70 0.03 26.01 3.92
N GLU A 71 -0.62 25.27 4.80
CA GLU A 71 -1.20 23.96 4.49
C GLU A 71 -2.32 24.17 3.44
N ASN A 72 -2.21 23.54 2.27
CA ASN A 72 -3.20 23.60 1.21
C ASN A 72 -3.93 22.26 1.14
N GLU A 73 -5.22 22.25 1.45
CA GLU A 73 -6.02 21.03 1.69
C GLU A 73 -6.19 20.12 0.45
N THR A 74 -5.68 20.55 -0.71
CA THR A 74 -5.71 19.81 -1.98
C THR A 74 -4.32 19.69 -2.65
N ALA A 75 -3.24 19.93 -1.92
CA ALA A 75 -1.88 19.81 -2.43
C ALA A 75 -0.91 19.27 -1.36
N ASP A 76 0.11 18.61 -1.87
CA ASP A 76 1.17 17.92 -1.17
C ASP A 76 2.08 18.93 -0.44
N PRO A 77 2.76 18.54 0.66
CA PRO A 77 3.53 19.47 1.46
C PRO A 77 4.68 20.07 0.64
N VAL A 78 4.80 21.40 0.66
CA VAL A 78 5.82 22.12 -0.11
C VAL A 78 7.19 21.85 0.49
N GLU A 79 8.05 21.13 -0.24
CA GLU A 79 9.45 20.96 0.10
C GLU A 79 10.16 22.31 0.20
N VAL A 80 11.01 22.48 1.20
CA VAL A 80 11.84 23.68 1.39
C VAL A 80 13.33 23.40 1.17
N TYR A 81 13.68 22.13 1.07
CA TYR A 81 14.95 21.54 0.62
C TYR A 81 14.62 20.08 0.21
N THR A 82 15.54 19.36 -0.42
CA THR A 82 15.33 17.97 -0.87
C THR A 82 14.76 17.08 0.24
N GLU A 83 13.62 16.42 -0.02
CA GLU A 83 12.89 15.54 0.92
C GLU A 83 12.61 16.17 2.31
N THR A 84 12.52 17.50 2.36
CA THR A 84 12.53 18.27 3.62
C THR A 84 11.33 19.23 3.68
N PHE A 85 10.45 19.04 4.67
CA PHE A 85 9.13 19.67 4.73
C PHE A 85 8.98 20.58 5.97
N PRO A 86 8.39 21.79 5.85
CA PRO A 86 8.35 22.77 6.94
C PRO A 86 7.30 22.47 8.00
N LEU A 87 7.72 22.45 9.27
CA LEU A 87 6.80 22.23 10.39
C LEU A 87 5.96 23.48 10.68
N ARG A 88 4.64 23.29 10.80
CA ARG A 88 3.72 24.28 11.40
C ARG A 88 3.71 24.23 12.93
N TYR A 89 4.37 23.25 13.55
CA TYR A 89 4.33 23.02 15.00
C TYR A 89 2.87 22.93 15.51
N LEU A 90 2.55 23.42 16.71
CA LEU A 90 1.16 23.49 17.20
C LEU A 90 0.30 24.61 16.56
N ARG A 91 0.80 25.31 15.54
CA ARG A 91 0.13 26.48 14.96
C ARG A 91 -1.21 26.12 14.33
N ASP A 92 -2.23 26.92 14.64
CA ASP A 92 -3.64 26.79 14.24
C ASP A 92 -4.30 25.48 14.73
N GLY A 93 -3.60 24.69 15.55
CA GLY A 93 -4.13 23.56 16.32
C GLY A 93 -4.63 22.35 15.55
N ARG A 94 -4.45 22.29 14.22
CA ARG A 94 -5.11 21.32 13.32
C ARG A 94 -4.72 19.86 13.54
N TRP A 95 -3.42 19.56 13.61
CA TRP A 95 -2.93 18.17 13.72
C TRP A 95 -3.30 17.49 15.05
N PHE A 96 -3.42 18.26 16.13
CA PHE A 96 -3.63 17.75 17.49
C PHE A 96 -5.01 18.14 18.02
N GLY A 97 -6.04 17.59 17.37
CA GLY A 97 -7.44 17.81 17.72
C GLY A 97 -7.79 17.29 19.12
N SER A 98 -8.56 18.09 19.88
CA SER A 98 -9.01 17.85 21.26
C SER A 98 -7.94 17.68 22.36
N ALA A 99 -6.67 17.43 22.02
CA ALA A 99 -5.57 17.30 22.97
C ALA A 99 -5.48 18.51 23.92
N SER A 100 -5.39 18.20 25.21
CA SER A 100 -5.42 19.11 26.35
C SER A 100 -4.03 19.33 26.95
N GLY A 101 -3.93 20.22 27.95
CA GLY A 101 -2.65 20.58 28.56
C GLY A 101 -1.95 19.44 29.31
N GLU A 102 -2.68 18.41 29.77
CA GLU A 102 -2.07 17.23 30.42
C GLU A 102 -1.52 16.23 29.38
N ASP A 103 -2.16 16.11 28.21
CA ASP A 103 -1.71 15.25 27.12
C ASP A 103 -0.35 15.76 26.58
N PHE A 104 -0.28 17.05 26.23
CA PHE A 104 0.97 17.68 25.78
C PHE A 104 2.10 17.68 26.84
N ALA A 105 1.80 17.50 28.12
CA ALA A 105 2.80 17.38 29.18
C ALA A 105 3.36 15.95 29.32
N THR A 106 2.82 14.95 28.61
CA THR A 106 3.14 13.54 28.81
C THR A 106 3.48 12.76 27.54
N THR A 107 3.04 13.20 26.36
CA THR A 107 3.43 12.63 25.05
C THR A 107 4.88 12.97 24.68
N ALA A 108 5.62 12.07 24.04
CA ALA A 108 7.00 12.34 23.59
C ALA A 108 7.04 13.26 22.37
N MET A 109 8.16 13.97 22.15
CA MET A 109 8.29 14.86 20.99
C MET A 109 8.35 14.11 19.66
N LEU A 110 8.82 12.86 19.64
CA LEU A 110 8.79 11.98 18.46
C LEU A 110 7.34 11.64 18.06
N ASP A 111 6.51 11.22 19.02
CA ASP A 111 5.07 10.93 18.80
C ASP A 111 4.28 12.15 18.28
N LEU A 112 4.77 13.37 18.58
CA LEU A 112 4.21 14.64 18.11
C LEU A 112 4.84 15.13 16.79
N GLY A 113 5.76 14.38 16.17
CA GLY A 113 6.45 14.79 14.94
C GLY A 113 7.37 16.01 15.12
N PHE A 114 7.82 16.27 16.35
CA PHE A 114 8.62 17.45 16.72
C PHE A 114 10.08 17.13 17.04
N ALA A 115 10.53 15.87 16.92
CA ALA A 115 11.94 15.49 16.95
C ALA A 115 12.17 14.16 16.20
N PRO A 116 13.35 13.94 15.57
CA PRO A 116 13.68 12.72 14.83
C PRO A 116 14.22 11.57 15.71
N PHE A 117 14.08 11.65 17.04
CA PHE A 117 14.66 10.68 17.99
C PHE A 117 13.84 10.55 19.28
N ASP A 118 13.98 9.39 19.93
CA ASP A 118 13.50 9.16 21.29
C ASP A 118 14.35 9.93 22.32
N GLY A 119 13.71 10.67 23.23
CA GLY A 119 14.37 11.26 24.39
C GLY A 119 13.83 12.62 24.85
N PRO A 120 14.40 13.17 25.94
CA PRO A 120 14.02 14.48 26.46
C PRO A 120 14.63 15.61 25.60
N VAL A 121 13.82 16.25 24.76
CA VAL A 121 14.23 17.39 23.94
C VAL A 121 14.47 18.65 24.81
N PRO A 122 15.64 19.31 24.76
CA PRO A 122 15.96 20.48 25.60
C PRO A 122 14.94 21.60 25.48
N ALA A 123 14.72 22.36 26.56
CA ALA A 123 13.68 23.39 26.60
C ALA A 123 13.85 24.47 25.51
N GLY A 124 15.09 24.85 25.17
CA GLY A 124 15.39 25.79 24.09
C GLY A 124 15.40 25.21 22.67
N MET A 125 15.24 23.90 22.48
CA MET A 125 15.32 23.27 21.15
C MET A 125 13.98 23.35 20.39
N VAL A 126 14.04 23.70 19.10
CA VAL A 126 12.88 23.85 18.19
C VAL A 126 13.19 23.25 16.81
N SER A 127 12.38 22.28 16.38
CA SER A 127 12.43 21.71 15.02
C SER A 127 11.65 22.57 14.04
N LEU A 128 12.30 23.02 12.96
CA LEU A 128 11.71 23.87 11.91
C LEU A 128 11.18 23.08 10.71
N THR A 129 11.69 21.87 10.49
CA THR A 129 11.28 20.94 9.43
C THR A 129 11.08 19.53 10.01
N HIS A 130 10.33 18.71 9.28
CA HIS A 130 10.38 17.25 9.38
C HIS A 130 10.85 16.68 8.05
N ALA A 131 11.39 15.47 8.08
CA ALA A 131 11.86 14.76 6.90
C ALA A 131 11.86 13.25 7.16
N ASP A 132 11.49 12.45 6.17
CA ASP A 132 11.58 10.99 6.25
C ASP A 132 12.92 10.50 5.65
N GLU A 133 13.31 11.03 4.48
CA GLU A 133 14.62 10.76 3.84
C GLU A 133 15.46 12.04 3.58
N GLY A 134 15.04 13.21 4.09
CA GLY A 134 15.76 14.50 4.02
C GLY A 134 16.37 15.00 5.35
N ILE A 135 16.31 16.31 5.63
CA ILE A 135 17.00 16.96 6.76
C ILE A 135 16.07 17.66 7.76
N TRP A 136 16.15 17.28 9.04
CA TRP A 136 15.55 18.01 10.15
C TRP A 136 16.39 19.22 10.58
N TRP A 137 15.77 20.39 10.59
CA TRP A 137 16.37 21.66 10.99
C TRP A 137 16.13 21.95 12.48
N LEU A 138 16.98 21.41 13.35
CA LEU A 138 16.83 21.49 14.81
C LEU A 138 17.59 22.73 15.35
N VAL A 139 16.89 23.80 15.69
CA VAL A 139 17.50 25.04 16.24
C VAL A 139 17.56 25.00 17.76
N ASP A 140 18.77 25.16 18.30
CA ASP A 140 18.99 25.31 19.74
C ASP A 140 19.02 26.81 20.10
N THR A 141 17.99 27.27 20.84
CA THR A 141 17.90 28.66 21.29
C THR A 141 18.67 28.97 22.58
N ASP A 142 19.25 27.97 23.24
CA ASP A 142 20.13 28.12 24.40
C ASP A 142 21.62 28.18 23.97
N GLU A 143 22.06 27.33 23.03
CA GLU A 143 23.41 27.35 22.46
C GLU A 143 23.58 28.32 21.27
N GLY A 144 22.51 28.62 20.51
CA GLY A 144 22.53 29.56 19.37
C GLY A 144 23.01 28.95 18.05
N CYS A 145 22.78 27.66 17.85
CA CYS A 145 23.20 26.87 16.69
C CYS A 145 22.03 26.11 16.06
N ILE A 146 22.31 25.43 14.94
CA ILE A 146 21.39 24.48 14.29
C ILE A 146 22.09 23.13 14.12
N TYR A 147 21.37 22.05 14.38
CA TYR A 147 21.78 20.67 14.12
C TYR A 147 20.99 20.18 12.88
N PRO A 148 21.63 20.03 11.70
CA PRO A 148 21.00 19.48 10.51
C PRO A 148 21.04 17.94 10.57
N TYR A 149 19.93 17.34 10.99
CA TYR A 149 19.86 15.91 11.32
C TYR A 149 19.14 15.15 10.19
N GLY A 150 19.87 14.38 9.38
CA GLY A 150 19.32 13.76 8.17
C GLY A 150 20.31 12.92 7.36
N THR A 151 19.82 12.37 6.26
CA THR A 151 20.52 11.40 5.38
C THR A 151 21.81 11.92 4.73
N GLU A 152 21.85 13.19 4.31
CA GLU A 152 23.04 13.83 3.72
C GLU A 152 24.22 13.97 4.71
N PHE A 153 23.98 13.77 6.01
CA PHE A 153 24.96 14.02 7.08
C PHE A 153 25.07 12.83 8.05
N GLU A 154 25.56 11.68 7.55
CA GLU A 154 26.04 10.58 8.39
C GLU A 154 27.19 11.04 9.30
N GLY A 155 26.86 11.44 10.53
CA GLY A 155 27.83 11.60 11.62
C GLY A 155 28.23 10.24 12.20
N ASP A 156 29.52 10.05 12.48
CA ASP A 156 30.08 8.81 13.05
C ASP A 156 29.30 8.34 14.31
N GLU A 157 29.12 7.02 14.43
CA GLU A 157 28.34 6.37 15.50
C GLU A 157 28.93 6.61 16.93
N ASP A 158 28.46 7.63 17.65
CA ASP A 158 28.29 7.63 19.13
C ASP A 158 27.74 8.98 19.64
N ALA A 159 26.40 9.14 19.68
CA ALA A 159 25.78 10.30 20.33
C ALA A 159 25.91 10.21 21.88
N PRO A 160 26.14 11.33 22.61
CA PRO A 160 26.25 11.28 24.07
C PRO A 160 24.96 10.79 24.75
N GLU A 161 25.09 10.02 25.83
CA GLU A 161 23.95 9.44 26.56
C GLU A 161 22.99 10.55 27.07
N GLY A 162 21.83 10.66 26.42
CA GLY A 162 20.81 11.67 26.71
C GLY A 162 20.83 12.92 25.83
N GLU A 163 21.77 13.06 24.89
CA GLU A 163 21.86 14.20 23.95
C GLU A 163 21.87 13.76 22.47
N PRO A 164 20.86 12.99 21.98
CA PRO A 164 20.87 12.36 20.65
C PRO A 164 20.99 13.31 19.45
N TRP A 165 20.55 14.57 19.56
CA TRP A 165 20.73 15.58 18.51
C TRP A 165 22.21 15.90 18.22
N LYS A 166 23.12 15.57 19.15
CA LYS A 166 24.57 15.74 19.00
C LYS A 166 25.25 14.56 18.27
N ALA A 167 24.47 13.70 17.61
CA ALA A 167 24.97 12.80 16.56
C ALA A 167 25.52 13.56 15.33
N VAL A 168 25.05 14.79 15.08
CA VAL A 168 25.50 15.67 14.00
C VAL A 168 26.19 16.92 14.54
N GLU A 169 27.09 17.55 13.76
CA GLU A 169 27.83 18.73 14.21
C GLU A 169 26.95 20.00 14.27
N ALA A 170 27.14 20.80 15.32
CA ALA A 170 26.42 22.04 15.55
C ALA A 170 26.91 23.18 14.64
N VAL A 171 26.10 23.58 13.65
CA VAL A 171 26.45 24.64 12.70
C VAL A 171 25.95 26.00 13.20
N PRO A 172 26.69 27.12 13.01
CA PRO A 172 26.14 28.46 13.23
C PRO A 172 24.96 28.73 12.27
N ILE A 173 23.83 29.20 12.80
CA ILE A 173 22.56 29.33 12.07
C ILE A 173 22.71 30.10 10.76
N GLU A 174 23.39 31.26 10.78
CA GLU A 174 23.62 32.09 9.59
C GLU A 174 24.45 31.34 8.55
N THR A 175 25.49 30.62 8.97
CA THR A 175 26.35 29.84 8.08
C THR A 175 25.61 28.67 7.43
N TYR A 176 24.75 27.97 8.17
CA TYR A 176 23.93 26.90 7.60
C TYR A 176 22.95 27.44 6.55
N PHE A 177 22.18 28.48 6.89
CA PHE A 177 21.22 29.05 5.94
C PHE A 177 21.87 29.84 4.79
N ASP A 178 23.07 30.40 4.95
CA ASP A 178 23.84 30.94 3.83
C ASP A 178 24.33 29.83 2.88
N ASN A 179 24.71 28.65 3.39
CA ASN A 179 25.05 27.49 2.55
C ASN A 179 23.82 26.97 1.79
N VAL A 180 22.69 26.74 2.47
CA VAL A 180 21.43 26.31 1.83
C VAL A 180 20.95 27.34 0.80
N TYR A 181 21.02 28.63 1.13
CA TYR A 181 20.72 29.72 0.18
C TYR A 181 21.71 29.74 -0.99
N ALA A 182 22.98 29.37 -0.79
CA ALA A 182 23.95 29.28 -1.87
C ALA A 182 23.68 28.08 -2.78
N GLN A 183 23.42 26.88 -2.24
CA GLN A 183 23.07 25.69 -3.03
C GLN A 183 21.83 25.96 -3.90
N VAL A 184 20.75 26.47 -3.29
CA VAL A 184 19.53 26.82 -4.02
C VAL A 184 19.74 28.02 -4.95
N GLY A 185 20.58 28.99 -4.56
CA GLY A 185 20.92 30.20 -5.34
C GLY A 185 21.98 30.02 -6.43
N ASN A 186 22.62 28.85 -6.50
CA ASN A 186 23.51 28.40 -7.58
C ASN A 186 22.84 27.36 -8.49
N LEU A 187 21.71 26.80 -8.05
CA LEU A 187 21.06 25.60 -8.60
C LEU A 187 21.90 24.34 -8.43
N ASP A 188 22.66 24.23 -7.35
CA ASP A 188 23.28 22.97 -6.91
C ASP A 188 22.18 22.05 -6.32
N VAL A 189 21.13 22.67 -5.75
CA VAL A 189 19.82 22.10 -5.42
C VAL A 189 18.76 22.91 -6.19
N VAL A 190 17.82 22.25 -6.88
CA VAL A 190 17.03 22.83 -7.98
C VAL A 190 15.52 22.81 -7.70
N PRO A 191 14.91 23.93 -7.27
CA PRO A 191 13.47 24.03 -7.03
C PRO A 191 12.64 23.86 -8.31
N ALA A 192 12.03 22.71 -8.51
CA ALA A 192 11.19 22.39 -9.68
C ALA A 192 9.70 22.64 -9.36
N PRO A 193 9.05 23.72 -9.88
CA PRO A 193 7.64 23.95 -9.62
C PRO A 193 6.74 22.84 -10.19
N ARG A 194 5.58 22.66 -9.56
CA ARG A 194 4.51 21.74 -10.00
C ARG A 194 4.14 22.04 -11.46
N SER A 195 4.03 20.98 -12.26
CA SER A 195 3.85 21.05 -13.71
C SER A 195 2.90 19.95 -14.19
N GLY A 196 1.67 20.32 -14.55
CA GLY A 196 0.65 19.39 -15.03
C GLY A 196 0.24 18.35 -13.97
N LYS A 197 0.84 17.16 -14.04
CA LYS A 197 0.69 16.08 -13.03
C LYS A 197 1.88 15.95 -12.07
N TRP A 198 3.02 16.53 -12.41
CA TRP A 198 4.23 16.47 -11.58
C TRP A 198 4.12 17.46 -10.43
N ASP A 199 4.50 17.04 -9.24
CA ASP A 199 4.43 17.87 -8.05
C ASP A 199 5.64 18.81 -7.94
N ALA A 200 5.58 19.74 -6.97
CA ALA A 200 6.63 20.74 -6.77
C ALA A 200 7.72 20.14 -5.89
N ARG A 201 8.91 19.84 -6.45
CA ARG A 201 9.94 19.05 -5.76
C ARG A 201 11.36 19.65 -5.70
N VAL A 202 12.07 19.25 -4.65
CA VAL A 202 13.48 19.44 -4.24
C VAL A 202 14.58 18.74 -5.06
N VAL A 203 14.61 18.75 -6.40
CA VAL A 203 15.58 17.87 -7.13
C VAL A 203 17.04 18.31 -7.02
N GLU A 204 17.97 17.34 -6.99
CA GLU A 204 19.41 17.58 -7.11
C GLU A 204 19.80 18.04 -8.53
N GLU A 205 20.86 18.87 -8.64
CA GLU A 205 21.30 19.38 -9.95
C GLU A 205 21.69 18.31 -10.95
N HIS A 206 22.16 17.16 -10.48
CA HIS A 206 22.83 16.17 -11.32
C HIS A 206 21.86 15.28 -12.11
N THR A 207 20.57 15.33 -11.79
CA THR A 207 19.47 14.66 -12.49
C THR A 207 19.16 15.36 -13.83
N GLU A 208 18.53 14.66 -14.78
CA GLU A 208 18.19 15.29 -16.07
C GLU A 208 17.09 16.37 -15.93
N GLU A 209 16.11 16.16 -15.03
CA GLU A 209 15.17 17.21 -14.63
C GLU A 209 15.88 18.40 -13.98
N GLY A 210 16.84 18.14 -13.08
CA GLY A 210 17.67 19.15 -12.43
C GLY A 210 18.42 20.02 -13.44
N GLN A 211 19.11 19.40 -14.41
CA GLN A 211 19.80 20.13 -15.48
C GLN A 211 18.84 20.92 -16.39
N LEU A 212 17.66 20.39 -16.72
CA LEU A 212 16.66 21.12 -17.52
C LEU A 212 16.12 22.34 -16.78
N VAL A 213 15.65 22.16 -15.54
CA VAL A 213 15.09 23.24 -14.73
C VAL A 213 16.18 24.28 -14.42
N LYS A 214 17.42 23.84 -14.17
CA LYS A 214 18.60 24.72 -14.04
C LYS A 214 18.85 25.54 -15.31
N GLY A 215 18.76 24.91 -16.49
CA GLY A 215 18.84 25.59 -17.78
C GLY A 215 17.78 26.69 -17.95
N LEU A 216 16.52 26.39 -17.62
CA LEU A 216 15.42 27.35 -17.66
C LEU A 216 15.63 28.52 -16.67
N TYR A 217 16.14 28.27 -15.46
CA TYR A 217 16.50 29.36 -14.56
C TYR A 217 17.58 30.28 -15.15
N HIS A 218 18.60 29.73 -15.81
CA HIS A 218 19.61 30.53 -16.50
C HIS A 218 19.04 31.34 -17.69
N GLU A 219 18.01 30.84 -18.39
CA GLU A 219 17.31 31.57 -19.46
C GLU A 219 16.38 32.68 -18.94
N PHE A 220 15.55 32.38 -17.95
CA PHE A 220 14.56 33.31 -17.42
C PHE A 220 15.15 34.34 -16.44
N GLY A 221 16.33 34.06 -15.89
CA GLY A 221 17.15 34.98 -15.10
C GLY A 221 17.24 34.61 -13.63
N TRP A 222 17.99 35.40 -12.87
CA TRP A 222 18.27 35.14 -11.45
C TRP A 222 17.80 36.28 -10.56
N PRO A 223 17.40 35.99 -9.31
CA PRO A 223 16.02 36.03 -8.84
C PRO A 223 15.39 37.44 -8.80
N ASP A 224 16.20 38.49 -8.93
CA ASP A 224 15.76 39.89 -9.01
C ASP A 224 15.50 40.36 -10.46
N ALA A 225 15.92 39.58 -11.47
CA ALA A 225 15.68 39.77 -12.90
C ALA A 225 14.81 38.65 -13.53
N PHE A 226 14.34 37.70 -12.72
CA PHE A 226 13.66 36.49 -13.15
C PHE A 226 12.19 36.73 -13.53
N ARG A 227 11.75 36.14 -14.64
CA ARG A 227 10.41 36.34 -15.20
C ARG A 227 9.47 35.18 -14.85
N LYS A 228 9.06 35.13 -13.58
CA LYS A 228 8.30 34.02 -12.95
C LYS A 228 7.16 33.45 -13.80
N GLU A 229 6.29 34.30 -14.34
CA GLU A 229 5.12 33.85 -15.11
C GLU A 229 5.52 33.15 -16.42
N GLU A 230 6.57 33.64 -17.09
CA GLU A 230 7.12 33.02 -18.29
C GLU A 230 7.88 31.72 -17.94
N PHE A 231 8.65 31.71 -16.86
CA PHE A 231 9.38 30.52 -16.40
C PHE A 231 8.44 29.38 -16.02
N VAL A 232 7.36 29.64 -15.26
CA VAL A 232 6.40 28.58 -14.90
C VAL A 232 5.77 27.99 -16.15
N GLN A 233 5.35 28.83 -17.12
CA GLN A 233 4.85 28.36 -18.41
C GLN A 233 5.90 27.58 -19.22
N ALA A 234 7.18 27.95 -19.13
CA ALA A 234 8.27 27.25 -19.79
C ALA A 234 8.58 25.91 -19.12
N VAL A 235 8.55 25.81 -17.79
CA VAL A 235 8.68 24.53 -17.05
C VAL A 235 7.48 23.63 -17.35
N GLU A 236 6.26 24.18 -17.39
CA GLU A 236 5.05 23.45 -17.81
C GLU A 236 5.19 22.87 -19.22
N GLN A 237 5.71 23.65 -20.18
CA GLN A 237 5.92 23.19 -21.56
C GLN A 237 7.06 22.16 -21.66
N ASN A 238 8.22 22.41 -21.04
CA ASN A 238 9.40 21.55 -21.19
C ASN A 238 9.27 20.22 -20.42
N ARG A 239 8.69 20.21 -19.21
CA ARG A 239 8.39 18.95 -18.49
C ARG A 239 7.26 18.17 -19.16
N ALA A 240 6.36 18.82 -19.90
CA ALA A 240 5.43 18.13 -20.79
C ALA A 240 6.13 17.50 -22.00
N SER A 241 7.09 18.18 -22.63
CA SER A 241 7.88 17.60 -23.73
C SER A 241 8.81 16.47 -23.29
N PHE A 242 9.29 16.45 -22.04
CA PHE A 242 10.02 15.28 -21.50
C PHE A 242 9.12 14.03 -21.39
N LEU A 243 7.83 14.21 -21.07
CA LEU A 243 6.81 13.14 -21.13
C LEU A 243 6.43 12.71 -22.56
N GLU A 244 6.75 13.51 -23.58
CA GLU A 244 6.58 13.15 -25.00
C GLU A 244 7.85 12.52 -25.61
N ALA A 245 8.97 12.53 -24.89
CA ALA A 245 10.29 12.17 -25.44
C ALA A 245 11.01 11.05 -24.66
N GLY A 246 10.33 10.34 -23.75
CA GLY A 246 10.87 9.23 -22.93
C GLY A 246 11.84 9.64 -21.82
N LEU A 247 12.68 10.66 -22.07
CA LEU A 247 13.75 11.18 -21.20
C LEU A 247 13.29 11.77 -19.84
N GLY A 248 12.03 11.60 -19.45
CA GLY A 248 11.45 12.05 -18.18
C GLY A 248 11.79 11.17 -16.96
N GLU A 249 12.96 10.53 -16.94
CA GLU A 249 13.29 9.39 -16.07
C GLU A 249 12.25 8.24 -16.15
N ASP A 250 11.87 7.86 -17.37
CA ASP A 250 11.65 6.44 -17.67
C ASP A 250 13.02 5.79 -17.99
N ASP A 251 13.21 4.52 -17.63
CA ASP A 251 14.09 3.63 -18.41
C ASP A 251 13.34 3.30 -19.75
N GLU A 252 13.45 4.23 -20.72
CA GLU A 252 13.02 4.32 -22.16
C GLU A 252 12.66 3.01 -22.95
N ASP A 253 11.89 2.94 -24.08
CA ASP A 253 10.93 3.73 -24.94
C ASP A 253 10.21 2.66 -25.88
N GLU A 254 9.37 2.78 -26.93
CA GLU A 254 8.84 3.74 -27.95
C GLU A 254 7.27 3.58 -28.04
N GLU A 255 6.42 4.35 -28.74
CA GLU A 255 6.53 5.46 -29.72
C GLU A 255 5.26 6.38 -29.65
N MET A 256 5.05 7.30 -30.60
CA MET A 256 3.92 8.25 -30.71
C MET A 256 2.69 7.65 -31.48
N ALA A 257 1.57 8.33 -31.81
CA ALA A 257 1.27 9.77 -31.96
C ALA A 257 -0.23 10.19 -31.97
N ASP A 258 -0.42 11.52 -31.89
CA ASP A 258 -1.54 12.36 -32.35
C ASP A 258 -2.78 12.58 -31.44
N HIS A 259 -3.42 13.75 -31.63
CA HIS A 259 -4.29 14.45 -30.66
C HIS A 259 -5.48 15.11 -31.40
N PRO A 260 -6.41 15.88 -30.78
CA PRO A 260 -6.73 16.03 -29.35
C PRO A 260 -8.24 15.87 -29.01
N SER A 261 -8.60 15.56 -27.76
CA SER A 261 -9.54 16.38 -26.94
C SER A 261 -9.84 15.82 -25.54
N ASP A 262 -9.33 16.53 -24.54
CA ASP A 262 -9.94 16.83 -23.24
C ASP A 262 -10.49 15.68 -22.35
N ARG A 263 -9.64 15.22 -21.41
CA ARG A 263 -9.97 14.73 -20.05
C ARG A 263 -8.67 14.48 -19.28
N ARG A 264 -8.51 15.04 -18.07
CA ARG A 264 -7.91 14.37 -16.86
C ARG A 264 -7.69 15.29 -15.66
N GLY A 265 -7.82 14.69 -14.49
CA GLY A 265 -7.45 15.18 -13.16
C GLY A 265 -8.26 14.41 -12.10
N ARG A 266 -7.69 13.76 -11.07
CA ARG A 266 -6.28 13.47 -10.69
C ARG A 266 -6.12 11.92 -10.59
N LEU A 267 -5.01 11.27 -10.24
CA LEU A 267 -4.21 11.26 -8.99
C LEU A 267 -2.84 10.56 -9.26
N ILE A 268 -1.81 10.84 -8.46
CA ILE A 268 -0.70 9.93 -8.06
C ILE A 268 -0.35 10.25 -6.58
N GLY A 269 0.32 9.36 -5.84
CA GLY A 269 0.89 9.67 -4.51
C GLY A 269 1.61 8.51 -3.81
N GLY A 270 2.92 8.32 -4.12
CA GLY A 270 3.90 7.50 -3.38
C GLY A 270 3.82 5.96 -3.54
N ILE A 271 4.84 5.16 -3.20
CA ILE A 271 6.25 5.38 -2.75
C ILE A 271 7.02 4.05 -2.97
N TRP A 272 8.35 4.06 -3.14
CA TRP A 272 9.22 2.87 -3.02
C TRP A 272 10.58 3.22 -2.39
N CYS A 273 11.24 2.24 -1.74
CA CYS A 273 12.59 2.38 -1.19
C CYS A 273 13.28 0.98 -1.06
N CYS A 274 14.58 0.98 -0.74
CA CYS A 274 15.45 -0.13 -0.34
C CYS A 274 15.93 -1.15 -1.41
N ALA A 275 17.10 -0.89 -2.00
CA ALA A 275 18.12 -1.92 -2.27
C ALA A 275 19.54 -1.36 -2.51
N SER A 276 20.47 -1.48 -1.53
CA SER A 276 21.91 -1.63 -1.79
C SER A 276 22.75 -1.92 -0.54
N VAL A 277 23.32 -3.13 -0.45
CA VAL A 277 24.48 -3.46 0.39
C VAL A 277 25.37 -4.41 -0.42
N LEU A 278 26.70 -4.24 -0.33
CA LEU A 278 27.78 -4.90 -1.10
C LEU A 278 28.13 -4.26 -2.46
N LEU A 279 28.95 -3.21 -2.47
CA LEU A 279 30.17 -3.09 -3.32
C LEU A 279 30.91 -1.76 -3.05
N CYS A 280 31.92 -1.76 -2.16
CA CYS A 280 32.82 -0.62 -1.99
C CYS A 280 34.28 -1.08 -1.92
N SER A 281 35.06 -0.88 -3.00
CA SER A 281 36.52 -1.11 -3.05
C SER A 281 37.21 -0.60 -4.35
N SER A 282 36.91 0.61 -4.83
CA SER A 282 37.81 1.37 -5.71
C SER A 282 37.37 2.83 -5.92
N LEU A 283 38.32 3.68 -6.35
CA LEU A 283 38.12 5.03 -6.93
C LEU A 283 37.65 6.18 -6.01
N PHE A 284 38.50 6.60 -5.07
CA PHE A 284 38.60 8.04 -4.73
C PHE A 284 40.06 8.44 -4.44
N THR A 285 40.71 9.13 -5.38
CA THR A 285 41.93 9.92 -5.12
C THR A 285 42.24 10.89 -6.27
N SER A 286 41.71 12.12 -6.22
CA SER A 286 42.23 13.27 -6.99
C SER A 286 41.59 14.58 -6.53
N PHE A 287 42.28 15.35 -5.69
CA PHE A 287 42.60 16.75 -5.91
C PHE A 287 43.59 17.25 -4.83
N ILE A 288 43.95 18.54 -4.87
CA ILE A 288 44.82 19.24 -3.90
C ILE A 288 46.28 18.75 -3.82
N HIS A 289 47.03 18.90 -4.92
CA HIS A 289 48.10 19.91 -5.01
C HIS A 289 48.68 19.92 -6.43
N GLY A 290 48.98 21.12 -6.95
CA GLY A 290 49.76 21.28 -8.16
C GLY A 290 51.03 22.07 -7.88
N GLU A 291 52.15 21.64 -8.46
CA GLU A 291 53.17 22.54 -8.99
C GLU A 291 54.00 21.79 -10.05
N GLU A 292 54.61 22.53 -10.98
CA GLU A 292 55.35 21.97 -12.11
C GLU A 292 56.80 21.59 -11.76
N VAL A 293 57.41 20.70 -12.57
CA VAL A 293 58.70 20.89 -13.27
C VAL A 293 59.40 19.55 -13.56
N GLN A 294 59.91 19.42 -14.79
CA GLN A 294 60.69 18.31 -15.34
C GLN A 294 62.20 18.71 -15.50
N PRO A 295 63.14 17.85 -15.99
CA PRO A 295 63.36 16.40 -15.77
C PRO A 295 64.88 16.00 -15.61
N ARG A 296 65.16 14.68 -15.52
CA ARG A 296 66.39 13.92 -15.97
C ARG A 296 67.49 13.44 -14.97
N HIS A 297 67.78 12.13 -15.15
CA HIS A 297 69.08 11.44 -15.27
C HIS A 297 69.95 11.02 -14.05
N HIS A 298 70.50 9.79 -14.21
CA HIS A 298 71.53 9.08 -13.44
C HIS A 298 71.18 8.72 -11.96
N GLY A 299 71.68 7.62 -11.40
CA GLY A 299 72.58 6.58 -11.93
C GLY A 299 72.67 5.34 -11.00
N ASP A 300 73.59 4.42 -11.31
CA ASP A 300 73.88 3.14 -10.60
C ASP A 300 73.94 3.24 -9.05
N GLU A 301 73.65 2.20 -8.25
CA GLU A 301 74.41 0.94 -8.13
C GLU A 301 73.58 -0.22 -7.49
N GLY A 302 74.08 -1.48 -7.62
CA GLY A 302 73.65 -2.66 -6.85
C GLY A 302 74.76 -3.11 -5.87
N PRO A 303 75.06 -4.42 -5.69
CA PRO A 303 74.28 -5.63 -6.01
C PRO A 303 74.35 -6.74 -4.91
N THR A 304 73.58 -7.83 -5.03
CA THR A 304 74.00 -9.16 -4.46
C THR A 304 73.52 -10.37 -5.29
N GLN A 305 74.40 -10.78 -6.20
CA GLN A 305 74.68 -12.15 -6.70
C GLN A 305 73.54 -13.16 -6.98
N SER A 306 73.37 -13.41 -8.28
CA SER A 306 72.82 -14.62 -8.91
C SER A 306 73.72 -15.86 -8.76
N VAL A 307 73.12 -17.06 -8.79
CA VAL A 307 73.65 -18.21 -9.59
C VAL A 307 72.48 -18.90 -10.31
N ILE A 308 72.69 -19.27 -11.58
CA ILE A 308 71.73 -19.99 -12.44
C ILE A 308 72.05 -21.50 -12.49
N MET A 309 71.04 -22.37 -12.42
CA MET A 309 71.11 -23.71 -13.03
C MET A 309 69.82 -24.10 -13.75
N LYS A 310 69.97 -24.68 -14.95
CA LYS A 310 68.89 -25.32 -15.71
C LYS A 310 68.69 -26.74 -15.21
N PHE A 311 67.45 -27.23 -15.15
CA PHE A 311 67.18 -28.68 -15.20
C PHE A 311 65.95 -29.02 -16.03
N SER A 312 65.97 -30.23 -16.60
CA SER A 312 64.99 -30.74 -17.56
C SER A 312 63.77 -31.39 -16.89
N SER A 313 62.72 -31.58 -17.67
CA SER A 313 61.45 -32.17 -17.26
C SER A 313 61.53 -33.65 -16.84
N SER A 314 60.76 -34.00 -15.80
CA SER A 314 60.24 -35.35 -15.52
C SER A 314 59.04 -35.24 -14.58
N LEU A 315 58.13 -36.22 -14.62
CA LEU A 315 56.79 -36.12 -14.05
C LEU A 315 56.77 -36.25 -12.52
N LEU A 316 55.87 -35.50 -11.89
CA LEU A 316 55.24 -35.84 -10.62
C LEU A 316 53.76 -35.48 -10.70
N ALA A 317 52.88 -36.45 -10.46
CA ALA A 317 51.44 -36.25 -10.57
C ALA A 317 50.89 -35.63 -9.27
N ALA A 318 50.52 -34.36 -9.31
CA ALA A 318 49.72 -33.74 -8.27
C ALA A 318 48.24 -34.03 -8.53
N SER A 319 47.61 -34.84 -7.68
CA SER A 319 46.15 -35.01 -7.69
C SER A 319 45.50 -33.68 -7.32
N GLN A 320 44.92 -32.98 -8.31
CA GLN A 320 44.00 -31.90 -8.03
C GLN A 320 42.76 -32.49 -7.34
N VAL A 321 42.67 -32.30 -6.03
CA VAL A 321 41.40 -32.43 -5.31
C VAL A 321 40.54 -31.27 -5.78
N VAL A 322 39.70 -31.54 -6.79
CA VAL A 322 38.59 -30.66 -7.13
C VAL A 322 37.64 -30.70 -5.94
N LEU A 323 37.76 -29.70 -5.07
CA LEU A 323 36.71 -29.35 -4.13
C LEU A 323 35.52 -28.87 -4.96
N SER A 324 34.64 -29.80 -5.34
CA SER A 324 33.29 -29.46 -5.74
C SER A 324 32.70 -28.57 -4.63
N PRO A 325 32.00 -27.46 -4.97
CA PRO A 325 31.29 -26.70 -3.95
C PRO A 325 30.36 -27.67 -3.23
N ALA A 326 30.48 -27.74 -1.91
CA ALA A 326 29.63 -28.61 -1.11
C ALA A 326 28.19 -28.14 -1.32
N ALA A 327 27.37 -28.98 -1.97
CA ALA A 327 25.97 -28.68 -2.18
C ALA A 327 25.33 -28.40 -0.82
N ALA A 328 24.80 -27.18 -0.63
CA ALA A 328 24.20 -26.76 0.62
C ALA A 328 23.16 -27.82 1.03
N ALA A 329 23.30 -28.35 2.25
CA ALA A 329 22.46 -29.45 2.70
C ALA A 329 21.00 -29.01 2.66
N ALA A 330 20.17 -29.75 1.93
CA ALA A 330 18.76 -29.42 1.73
C ALA A 330 18.06 -29.25 3.08
N TYR A 331 17.67 -28.01 3.39
CA TYR A 331 16.96 -27.70 4.62
C TYR A 331 15.51 -28.17 4.51
N ASN A 332 15.01 -28.81 5.59
CA ASN A 332 13.68 -29.40 5.75
C ASN A 332 13.01 -29.87 4.42
N PRO A 333 13.55 -30.91 3.74
CA PRO A 333 13.09 -31.29 2.40
C PRO A 333 11.75 -32.01 2.42
N VAL A 334 10.76 -31.46 1.69
CA VAL A 334 9.39 -31.97 1.60
C VAL A 334 9.15 -32.59 0.21
N THR A 335 8.74 -33.86 0.19
CA THR A 335 8.38 -34.57 -1.06
C THR A 335 6.88 -34.55 -1.30
N LEU A 336 6.45 -33.89 -2.37
CA LEU A 336 5.08 -33.89 -2.87
C LEU A 336 4.88 -35.11 -3.79
N LYS A 337 4.08 -36.07 -3.31
CA LYS A 337 3.75 -37.32 -4.01
C LYS A 337 3.22 -37.04 -5.42
N ASP A 338 3.76 -37.75 -6.41
CA ASP A 338 3.43 -37.61 -7.83
C ASP A 338 3.76 -36.23 -8.44
N TYR A 339 4.59 -35.40 -7.77
CA TYR A 339 5.03 -34.09 -8.29
C TYR A 339 6.56 -33.84 -8.15
N GLY A 340 7.17 -33.91 -6.96
CA GLY A 340 8.60 -33.62 -6.79
C GLY A 340 9.04 -33.39 -5.34
N THR A 341 10.26 -32.92 -5.11
CA THR A 341 10.77 -32.55 -3.76
C THR A 341 11.24 -31.11 -3.72
N PHE A 342 11.01 -30.43 -2.60
CA PHE A 342 11.39 -29.04 -2.37
C PHE A 342 12.18 -28.91 -1.07
N ALA A 343 13.33 -28.24 -1.11
CA ALA A 343 14.10 -27.84 0.07
C ALA A 343 13.71 -26.42 0.49
N GLY A 344 13.41 -26.23 1.78
CA GLY A 344 12.94 -24.96 2.33
C GLY A 344 14.07 -24.05 2.82
N THR A 345 13.67 -23.02 3.55
CA THR A 345 14.51 -22.04 4.25
C THR A 345 13.94 -21.74 5.64
N VAL A 346 14.55 -20.80 6.35
CA VAL A 346 14.07 -20.26 7.63
C VAL A 346 13.84 -18.77 7.46
N VAL A 347 12.71 -18.25 7.96
CA VAL A 347 12.43 -16.81 8.01
C VAL A 347 12.49 -16.36 9.47
N ASN A 348 13.20 -15.24 9.71
CA ASN A 348 13.46 -14.68 11.04
C ASN A 348 12.91 -13.25 11.23
N SER A 349 12.39 -12.64 10.15
CA SER A 349 11.91 -11.26 10.14
C SER A 349 10.60 -11.12 9.37
N THR A 350 9.85 -10.08 9.71
CA THR A 350 8.68 -9.59 8.96
C THR A 350 9.10 -8.98 7.62
N PHE A 351 8.14 -8.72 6.74
CA PHE A 351 8.33 -7.86 5.55
C PHE A 351 8.69 -6.41 5.90
N SER A 352 8.39 -5.94 7.12
CA SER A 352 8.83 -4.64 7.67
C SER A 352 10.24 -4.67 8.27
N GLY A 353 10.99 -5.76 8.10
CA GLY A 353 12.38 -5.91 8.58
C GLY A 353 12.54 -6.09 10.09
N ARG A 354 11.44 -6.19 10.84
CA ARG A 354 11.48 -6.43 12.30
C ARG A 354 11.64 -7.92 12.60
N ALA A 355 12.27 -8.26 13.71
CA ALA A 355 12.45 -9.66 14.12
C ALA A 355 11.10 -10.33 14.45
N LEU A 356 10.92 -11.58 14.01
CA LEU A 356 9.77 -12.40 14.42
C LEU A 356 9.90 -12.83 15.89
N PRO A 357 8.78 -13.01 16.62
CA PRO A 357 8.81 -13.53 17.99
C PRO A 357 9.38 -14.97 18.08
N ALA A 358 9.28 -15.73 16.99
CA ALA A 358 10.00 -16.98 16.78
C ALA A 358 10.32 -17.16 15.28
N PRO A 359 11.49 -17.72 14.91
CA PRO A 359 11.75 -18.16 13.55
C PRO A 359 10.72 -19.17 13.04
N VAL A 360 10.42 -19.14 11.74
CA VAL A 360 9.49 -20.08 11.06
C VAL A 360 10.19 -20.86 9.95
N ASP A 361 9.75 -22.10 9.73
CA ASP A 361 10.16 -22.87 8.55
C ASP A 361 9.35 -22.39 7.34
N ALA A 362 10.00 -22.25 6.18
CA ALA A 362 9.35 -21.74 4.97
C ALA A 362 9.75 -22.50 3.70
N TRP A 363 8.83 -22.59 2.75
CA TRP A 363 9.07 -23.05 1.39
C TRP A 363 8.42 -22.05 0.45
N LEU A 364 9.20 -21.40 -0.40
CA LEU A 364 8.82 -20.20 -1.17
C LEU A 364 8.89 -20.45 -2.68
N GLY A 365 8.04 -19.76 -3.45
CA GLY A 365 8.13 -19.69 -4.92
C GLY A 365 7.87 -21.02 -5.65
N MET A 366 7.06 -21.91 -5.08
CA MET A 366 6.77 -23.22 -5.68
C MET A 366 5.63 -23.14 -6.70
N ASP A 367 5.77 -23.75 -7.88
CA ASP A 367 4.65 -23.82 -8.85
C ASP A 367 3.51 -24.69 -8.29
N TYR A 368 2.25 -24.25 -8.46
CA TYR A 368 1.07 -25.11 -8.21
C TYR A 368 0.27 -25.46 -9.46
N ALA A 369 0.61 -24.84 -10.60
CA ALA A 369 -0.09 -24.98 -11.88
C ALA A 369 0.87 -25.03 -13.07
N THR A 370 0.37 -25.40 -14.25
CA THR A 370 0.99 -25.06 -15.53
C THR A 370 1.01 -23.54 -15.70
N GLN A 371 2.18 -22.95 -15.93
CA GLN A 371 2.30 -21.50 -16.02
C GLN A 371 1.57 -20.93 -17.25
N PRO A 372 0.73 -19.89 -17.11
CA PRO A 372 -0.16 -19.38 -18.17
C PRO A 372 0.53 -18.39 -19.15
N ALA A 373 1.83 -18.56 -19.39
CA ALA A 373 2.66 -17.59 -20.09
C ALA A 373 2.64 -17.71 -21.63
N GLY A 374 2.72 -16.56 -22.31
CA GLY A 374 2.84 -16.45 -23.76
C GLY A 374 1.66 -17.04 -24.55
N PRO A 375 1.75 -17.10 -25.89
CA PRO A 375 0.62 -17.49 -26.74
C PRO A 375 0.04 -18.89 -26.46
N GLU A 376 0.83 -19.78 -25.88
CA GLU A 376 0.40 -21.13 -25.54
C GLU A 376 -0.26 -21.24 -24.16
N GLY A 377 0.00 -20.34 -23.21
CA GLY A 377 -0.63 -20.34 -21.89
C GLY A 377 -1.70 -19.28 -21.67
N ARG A 378 -1.59 -18.12 -22.34
CA ARG A 378 -2.40 -16.93 -22.07
C ARG A 378 -3.88 -17.13 -22.43
N PHE A 379 -4.77 -16.56 -21.62
CA PHE A 379 -6.23 -16.65 -21.77
C PHE A 379 -6.73 -18.09 -21.95
N LYS A 380 -6.22 -19.04 -21.14
CA LYS A 380 -6.65 -20.45 -21.09
C LYS A 380 -6.80 -20.93 -19.64
N PRO A 381 -7.66 -21.91 -19.33
CA PRO A 381 -7.62 -22.62 -18.06
C PRO A 381 -6.27 -23.33 -17.87
N VAL A 382 -5.77 -23.35 -16.65
CA VAL A 382 -4.51 -24.03 -16.27
C VAL A 382 -4.78 -25.41 -15.66
N SER A 383 -3.74 -26.25 -15.61
CA SER A 383 -3.79 -27.60 -15.06
C SER A 383 -2.67 -27.85 -14.05
N TRP A 384 -2.56 -29.07 -13.53
CA TRP A 384 -1.54 -29.46 -12.56
C TRP A 384 -0.13 -29.44 -13.19
N PRO A 385 0.91 -29.01 -12.46
CA PRO A 385 2.26 -28.89 -12.97
C PRO A 385 2.87 -30.28 -13.26
N ALA A 386 3.75 -30.35 -14.25
CA ALA A 386 4.44 -31.59 -14.60
C ALA A 386 5.39 -32.05 -13.48
N ALA A 387 5.42 -33.36 -13.21
CA ALA A 387 6.29 -33.93 -12.21
C ALA A 387 7.78 -33.84 -12.59
N PHE A 388 8.63 -33.58 -11.61
CA PHE A 388 10.08 -33.47 -11.77
C PHE A 388 10.84 -34.42 -10.84
N ASN A 389 12.05 -34.83 -11.25
CA ASN A 389 12.93 -35.67 -10.45
C ASN A 389 13.94 -34.82 -9.67
N GLY A 390 14.32 -35.27 -8.47
CA GLY A 390 15.27 -34.57 -7.61
C GLY A 390 14.61 -33.54 -6.70
N THR A 391 15.38 -32.53 -6.28
CA THR A 391 14.95 -31.50 -5.33
C THR A 391 15.14 -30.11 -5.93
N LYS A 392 14.06 -29.31 -5.99
CA LYS A 392 14.13 -27.86 -6.24
C LYS A 392 14.45 -27.13 -4.93
N GLN A 393 15.12 -25.99 -5.00
CA GLN A 393 15.18 -25.05 -3.88
C GLN A 393 13.90 -24.22 -3.86
N ALA A 394 13.31 -24.02 -2.67
CA ALA A 394 12.14 -23.20 -2.40
C ALA A 394 12.51 -22.15 -1.35
N THR A 395 13.55 -21.36 -1.65
CA THR A 395 14.24 -20.48 -0.69
C THR A 395 14.07 -19.00 -0.99
N ALA A 396 13.33 -18.66 -2.05
CA ALA A 396 13.05 -17.29 -2.48
C ALA A 396 11.62 -17.21 -3.04
N PHE A 397 10.99 -16.05 -2.93
CA PHE A 397 9.66 -15.82 -3.50
C PHE A 397 9.65 -15.93 -5.02
N GLY A 398 8.54 -16.43 -5.58
CA GLY A 398 8.32 -16.43 -7.02
C GLY A 398 7.85 -15.08 -7.54
N LYS A 399 7.83 -14.94 -8.87
CA LYS A 399 7.35 -13.75 -9.58
C LYS A 399 5.89 -13.46 -9.24
N THR A 400 5.52 -12.17 -9.22
CA THR A 400 4.14 -11.70 -9.08
C THR A 400 3.44 -11.75 -10.44
N CYS A 401 2.10 -11.78 -10.46
CA CYS A 401 1.36 -11.70 -11.72
C CYS A 401 1.40 -10.28 -12.30
N VAL A 402 1.35 -10.19 -13.64
CA VAL A 402 1.42 -8.92 -14.36
C VAL A 402 0.31 -7.95 -13.92
N GLN A 403 0.73 -6.74 -13.54
CA GLN A 403 -0.10 -5.67 -12.97
C GLN A 403 0.54 -4.29 -13.22
N ASP A 404 -0.10 -3.21 -12.78
CA ASP A 404 0.37 -1.83 -12.93
C ASP A 404 1.84 -1.67 -12.48
N PRO A 405 2.75 -1.13 -13.32
CA PRO A 405 4.17 -0.99 -12.98
C PRO A 405 4.39 -0.02 -11.81
N THR A 406 3.55 1.00 -11.65
CA THR A 406 3.65 1.99 -10.55
C THR A 406 3.40 1.33 -9.18
N SER A 407 2.64 0.24 -9.16
CA SER A 407 2.29 -0.50 -7.94
C SER A 407 3.23 -1.66 -7.63
N THR A 408 4.02 -2.14 -8.61
CA THR A 408 4.96 -3.26 -8.45
C THR A 408 5.98 -3.25 -9.58
N ASP A 409 7.26 -3.11 -9.23
CA ASP A 409 8.41 -3.23 -10.15
C ASP A 409 8.24 -4.37 -11.16
N VAL A 410 8.29 -4.02 -12.45
CA VAL A 410 8.18 -4.92 -13.62
C VAL A 410 9.21 -6.04 -13.54
N SER A 411 10.42 -5.78 -13.01
CA SER A 411 11.47 -6.79 -12.83
C SER A 411 11.02 -7.94 -11.91
N THR A 412 10.02 -7.73 -11.05
CA THR A 412 9.44 -8.76 -10.17
C THR A 412 8.20 -9.46 -10.71
N GLN A 413 7.63 -8.98 -11.83
CA GLN A 413 6.45 -9.55 -12.49
C GLN A 413 6.81 -10.66 -13.50
N ASP A 414 5.85 -11.52 -13.82
CA ASP A 414 5.88 -12.47 -14.95
C ASP A 414 4.44 -12.94 -15.29
N GLU A 415 4.21 -13.48 -16.48
CA GLU A 415 3.01 -14.31 -16.74
C GLU A 415 3.12 -15.68 -16.06
N ALA A 416 4.34 -16.18 -15.85
CA ALA A 416 4.65 -17.41 -15.12
C ALA A 416 4.55 -17.25 -13.59
N CYS A 417 3.45 -16.64 -13.14
CA CYS A 417 3.27 -16.18 -11.77
C CYS A 417 2.52 -17.14 -10.84
N LEU A 418 2.01 -18.29 -11.31
CA LEU A 418 1.16 -19.19 -10.50
C LEU A 418 1.99 -20.05 -9.54
N ASN A 419 2.50 -19.38 -8.51
CA ASN A 419 3.31 -19.94 -7.45
C ASN A 419 2.71 -19.68 -6.05
N PHE A 420 3.17 -20.46 -5.07
CA PHE A 420 2.74 -20.37 -3.68
C PHE A 420 3.91 -20.51 -2.71
N ASN A 421 3.65 -20.05 -1.49
CA ASN A 421 4.56 -20.08 -0.35
C ASN A 421 3.87 -20.77 0.84
N VAL A 422 4.64 -21.53 1.62
CA VAL A 422 4.20 -22.17 2.87
C VAL A 422 5.11 -21.69 3.99
N PHE A 423 4.51 -21.24 5.09
CA PHE A 423 5.16 -20.89 6.35
C PHE A 423 4.61 -21.79 7.45
N ARG A 424 5.44 -22.25 8.38
CA ARG A 424 4.99 -23.15 9.46
C ARG A 424 5.75 -22.90 10.75
N THR A 425 5.05 -23.01 11.87
CA THR A 425 5.66 -22.99 13.21
C THR A 425 6.79 -24.02 13.28
N ARG A 426 7.97 -23.53 13.68
CA ARG A 426 9.25 -24.24 13.58
C ARG A 426 9.37 -25.39 14.58
N ASP A 427 10.23 -26.35 14.25
CA ASP A 427 10.66 -27.48 15.10
C ASP A 427 9.52 -28.45 15.49
N ILE A 428 8.34 -28.30 14.87
CA ILE A 428 7.21 -29.23 14.90
C ILE A 428 7.43 -30.33 13.84
N PRO A 429 7.39 -31.63 14.18
CA PRO A 429 7.53 -32.72 13.22
C PRO A 429 6.52 -32.65 12.05
N LEU A 430 6.90 -33.05 10.83
CA LEU A 430 6.03 -32.98 9.63
C LEU A 430 4.91 -34.05 9.61
N ASP A 431 5.02 -35.09 10.44
CA ASP A 431 3.96 -36.06 10.68
C ASP A 431 2.91 -35.53 11.67
N GLN A 432 3.27 -34.65 12.61
CA GLN A 432 2.32 -33.91 13.43
C GLN A 432 1.54 -32.89 12.59
N LYS A 433 0.21 -33.01 12.60
CA LYS A 433 -0.69 -32.14 11.84
C LYS A 433 -0.96 -30.81 12.53
N THR A 434 -0.90 -29.75 11.74
CA THR A 434 -1.13 -28.35 12.14
C THR A 434 -2.28 -27.76 11.33
N PRO A 435 -3.24 -27.04 11.95
CA PRO A 435 -4.30 -26.33 11.22
C PRO A 435 -3.71 -25.36 10.17
N VAL A 436 -4.45 -25.16 9.07
CA VAL A 436 -3.94 -24.43 7.90
C VAL A 436 -4.75 -23.16 7.66
N LEU A 437 -4.08 -22.02 7.48
CA LEU A 437 -4.64 -20.83 6.85
C LEU A 437 -4.17 -20.77 5.39
N VAL A 438 -5.10 -20.71 4.44
CA VAL A 438 -4.83 -20.37 3.04
C VAL A 438 -5.32 -18.95 2.79
N TRP A 439 -4.40 -18.05 2.49
CA TRP A 439 -4.66 -16.63 2.29
C TRP A 439 -4.77 -16.26 0.81
N ILE A 440 -5.94 -15.72 0.43
CA ILE A 440 -6.20 -15.10 -0.87
C ILE A 440 -5.95 -13.59 -0.73
N HIS A 441 -4.98 -13.04 -1.46
CA HIS A 441 -4.66 -11.62 -1.37
C HIS A 441 -5.77 -10.73 -1.95
N GLY A 442 -5.82 -9.48 -1.49
CA GLY A 442 -6.63 -8.42 -2.08
C GLY A 442 -5.93 -7.69 -3.22
N GLY A 443 -6.53 -6.58 -3.67
CA GLY A 443 -5.99 -5.71 -4.73
C GLY A 443 -6.96 -5.50 -5.91
N ALA A 444 -8.25 -5.27 -5.64
CA ALA A 444 -9.29 -4.95 -6.63
C ALA A 444 -9.51 -5.96 -7.79
N PHE A 445 -8.85 -7.12 -7.75
CA PHE A 445 -8.64 -8.09 -8.84
C PHE A 445 -7.67 -7.65 -9.96
N VAL A 446 -7.11 -6.45 -9.91
CA VAL A 446 -6.12 -5.94 -10.88
C VAL A 446 -4.67 -5.97 -10.40
N ALA A 447 -4.46 -5.99 -9.08
CA ALA A 447 -3.16 -5.92 -8.42
C ALA A 447 -3.07 -6.87 -7.21
N GLY A 448 -1.88 -6.98 -6.61
CA GLY A 448 -1.61 -7.76 -5.40
C GLY A 448 -0.54 -8.83 -5.56
N SER A 449 -0.01 -9.30 -4.43
CA SER A 449 1.01 -10.35 -4.35
C SER A 449 1.08 -10.98 -2.95
N TYR A 450 2.05 -11.89 -2.73
CA TYR A 450 2.42 -12.36 -1.40
C TYR A 450 2.74 -11.23 -0.40
N LYS A 451 3.22 -10.05 -0.86
CA LYS A 451 3.52 -8.90 0.00
C LYS A 451 2.29 -8.35 0.73
N SER A 452 1.08 -8.61 0.22
CA SER A 452 -0.19 -8.11 0.79
C SER A 452 -0.61 -8.77 2.11
N PHE A 453 0.13 -9.78 2.58
CA PHE A 453 -0.10 -10.50 3.84
C PHE A 453 1.16 -11.28 4.29
N ASP A 454 1.74 -10.90 5.43
CA ASP A 454 2.90 -11.57 6.01
C ASP A 454 2.52 -12.90 6.69
N GLY A 455 2.65 -13.99 5.93
CA GLY A 455 2.40 -15.34 6.42
C GLY A 455 3.45 -15.85 7.41
N ALA A 456 4.65 -15.25 7.47
CA ALA A 456 5.67 -15.61 8.45
C ALA A 456 5.35 -14.99 9.81
N ALA A 457 4.96 -13.72 9.83
CA ALA A 457 4.47 -13.03 11.03
C ALA A 457 3.24 -13.74 11.62
N PHE A 458 2.23 -14.03 10.80
CA PHE A 458 1.03 -14.76 11.26
C PHE A 458 1.38 -16.16 11.84
N ALA A 459 2.35 -16.86 11.25
CA ALA A 459 2.77 -18.18 11.74
C ALA A 459 3.65 -18.13 13.00
N ALA A 460 4.34 -17.01 13.25
CA ALA A 460 5.21 -16.79 14.40
C ALA A 460 4.45 -16.29 15.64
N SER A 461 3.46 -15.41 15.48
CA SER A 461 2.64 -14.88 16.57
C SER A 461 1.48 -15.80 17.01
N SER A 462 1.20 -16.86 16.24
CA SER A 462 0.24 -17.89 16.64
C SER A 462 0.67 -18.60 17.93
N LYS A 463 -0.22 -18.66 18.92
CA LYS A 463 0.05 -19.31 20.22
C LYS A 463 0.27 -20.82 20.15
N GLU A 464 -0.24 -21.46 19.10
CA GLU A 464 -0.16 -22.90 18.88
C GLU A 464 0.35 -23.19 17.45
N PRO A 465 0.96 -24.37 17.21
CA PRO A 465 1.46 -24.79 15.90
C PRO A 465 0.46 -24.64 14.74
N ILE A 466 0.84 -23.83 13.75
CA ILE A 466 0.01 -23.47 12.59
C ILE A 466 0.80 -23.60 11.28
N THR A 467 0.10 -23.83 10.17
CA THR A 467 0.62 -23.68 8.82
C THR A 467 -0.10 -22.53 8.13
N VAL A 468 0.64 -21.62 7.49
CA VAL A 468 0.11 -20.48 6.76
C VAL A 468 0.59 -20.56 5.32
N VAL A 469 -0.31 -20.28 4.38
CA VAL A 469 -0.08 -20.44 2.94
C VAL A 469 -0.56 -19.19 2.23
N ASN A 470 0.28 -18.56 1.40
CA ASN A 470 -0.16 -17.51 0.48
C ASN A 470 0.29 -17.85 -0.96
N PHE A 471 -0.42 -17.33 -1.96
CA PHE A 471 -0.25 -17.71 -3.36
C PHE A 471 -0.72 -16.59 -4.28
N HIS A 472 -0.27 -16.63 -5.54
CA HIS A 472 -0.78 -15.76 -6.60
C HIS A 472 -1.83 -16.46 -7.45
N TYR A 473 -2.77 -15.69 -7.98
CA TYR A 473 -3.71 -16.08 -9.03
C TYR A 473 -3.67 -15.01 -10.12
N ARG A 474 -4.06 -15.31 -11.38
CA ARG A 474 -4.04 -14.28 -12.43
C ARG A 474 -4.93 -13.11 -12.09
N LEU A 475 -4.38 -11.91 -12.31
CA LEU A 475 -5.01 -10.62 -12.07
C LEU A 475 -5.38 -9.96 -13.39
N ASN A 476 -6.09 -8.84 -13.27
CA ASN A 476 -6.32 -7.88 -14.35
C ASN A 476 -7.02 -8.56 -15.56
N SER A 477 -6.86 -8.02 -16.77
CA SER A 477 -7.36 -8.66 -18.00
C SER A 477 -6.94 -10.14 -18.15
N LEU A 478 -5.74 -10.53 -17.71
CA LEU A 478 -5.23 -11.90 -17.79
C LEU A 478 -6.05 -12.92 -16.96
N GLY A 479 -6.67 -12.47 -15.86
CA GLY A 479 -7.52 -13.30 -14.99
C GLY A 479 -9.02 -13.02 -15.08
N PHE A 480 -9.41 -11.82 -15.49
CA PHE A 480 -10.76 -11.27 -15.30
C PHE A 480 -11.17 -10.33 -16.45
N LEU A 481 -11.14 -10.79 -17.71
CA LEU A 481 -11.64 -10.02 -18.87
C LEU A 481 -13.13 -10.34 -19.13
N PRO A 482 -14.09 -9.45 -18.77
CA PRO A 482 -15.50 -9.68 -19.06
C PRO A 482 -15.83 -9.37 -20.54
N SER A 483 -16.25 -10.39 -21.29
CA SER A 483 -16.80 -10.20 -22.64
C SER A 483 -17.61 -11.40 -23.10
N ALA A 484 -18.52 -11.19 -24.05
CA ALA A 484 -19.27 -12.28 -24.69
C ALA A 484 -18.33 -13.32 -25.33
N LEU A 485 -17.21 -12.89 -25.91
CA LEU A 485 -16.16 -13.79 -26.40
C LEU A 485 -15.65 -14.74 -25.30
N PHE A 486 -15.40 -14.21 -24.09
CA PHE A 486 -14.92 -15.02 -22.97
C PHE A 486 -16.05 -15.85 -22.33
N GLU A 487 -17.31 -15.47 -22.47
CA GLU A 487 -18.47 -16.28 -22.08
C GLU A 487 -18.66 -17.48 -23.02
N GLU A 488 -18.70 -17.25 -24.33
CA GLU A 488 -18.87 -18.28 -25.38
C GLU A 488 -17.75 -19.32 -25.38
N GLU A 489 -16.50 -18.89 -25.15
CA GLU A 489 -15.31 -19.75 -25.16
C GLU A 489 -15.00 -20.38 -23.78
N GLY A 490 -15.80 -20.09 -22.74
CA GLY A 490 -15.62 -20.64 -21.39
C GLY A 490 -14.38 -20.13 -20.66
N LEU A 491 -14.01 -18.86 -20.90
CA LEU A 491 -12.79 -18.19 -20.42
C LEU A 491 -13.05 -17.09 -19.37
N LEU A 492 -14.30 -16.90 -18.91
CA LEU A 492 -14.58 -16.01 -17.76
C LEU A 492 -13.91 -16.54 -16.47
N ASN A 493 -13.64 -15.64 -15.53
CA ASN A 493 -13.23 -15.95 -14.15
C ASN A 493 -11.95 -16.82 -14.01
N LEU A 494 -11.00 -16.73 -14.96
CA LEU A 494 -9.73 -17.48 -14.92
C LEU A 494 -8.98 -17.31 -13.59
N GLY A 495 -8.95 -16.10 -13.02
CA GLY A 495 -8.34 -15.86 -11.71
C GLY A 495 -9.05 -16.57 -10.54
N VAL A 496 -10.36 -16.83 -10.63
CA VAL A 496 -11.08 -17.63 -9.63
C VAL A 496 -10.86 -19.13 -9.84
N LEU A 497 -10.74 -19.57 -11.10
CA LEU A 497 -10.36 -20.95 -11.45
C LEU A 497 -8.94 -21.29 -10.98
N ASP A 498 -8.00 -20.34 -11.08
CA ASP A 498 -6.64 -20.46 -10.55
C ASP A 498 -6.65 -20.68 -9.03
N GLN A 499 -7.53 -20.00 -8.30
CA GLN A 499 -7.74 -20.19 -6.86
C GLN A 499 -8.40 -21.56 -6.55
N ARG A 500 -9.41 -21.98 -7.32
CA ARG A 500 -10.07 -23.28 -7.16
C ARG A 500 -9.07 -24.43 -7.39
N LEU A 501 -8.22 -24.31 -8.42
CA LEU A 501 -7.13 -25.26 -8.67
C LEU A 501 -6.13 -25.27 -7.51
N PHE A 502 -5.77 -24.09 -6.96
CA PHE A 502 -4.88 -24.04 -5.80
C PHE A 502 -5.47 -24.73 -4.57
N LEU A 503 -6.75 -24.53 -4.26
CA LEU A 503 -7.41 -25.21 -3.15
C LEU A 503 -7.45 -26.73 -3.33
N GLN A 504 -7.60 -27.24 -4.57
CA GLN A 504 -7.46 -28.66 -4.89
C GLN A 504 -6.02 -29.15 -4.71
N PHE A 505 -5.02 -28.33 -5.08
CA PHE A 505 -3.60 -28.63 -4.88
C PHE A 505 -3.26 -28.72 -3.38
N VAL A 506 -3.69 -27.74 -2.57
CA VAL A 506 -3.57 -27.73 -1.10
C VAL A 506 -4.16 -29.01 -0.52
N GLN A 507 -5.40 -29.37 -0.87
CA GLN A 507 -6.05 -30.59 -0.37
C GLN A 507 -5.25 -31.88 -0.68
N LYS A 508 -4.57 -31.97 -1.83
CA LYS A 508 -3.72 -33.13 -2.15
C LYS A 508 -2.33 -33.09 -1.49
N HIS A 509 -1.77 -31.90 -1.24
CA HIS A 509 -0.33 -31.74 -0.97
C HIS A 509 0.04 -31.14 0.39
N ILE A 510 -0.82 -30.38 1.07
CA ILE A 510 -0.44 -29.67 2.30
C ILE A 510 -0.03 -30.60 3.44
N SER A 511 -0.55 -31.84 3.42
CA SER A 511 -0.21 -32.91 4.35
C SER A 511 1.28 -33.29 4.35
N ALA A 512 2.02 -33.03 3.28
CA ALA A 512 3.47 -33.25 3.20
C ALA A 512 4.29 -32.16 3.91
N PHE A 513 3.76 -30.93 3.97
CA PHE A 513 4.31 -29.83 4.78
C PHE A 513 3.85 -29.90 6.25
N GLY A 514 3.21 -30.99 6.66
CA GLY A 514 2.65 -31.15 8.00
C GLY A 514 1.34 -30.39 8.27
N GLY A 515 0.78 -29.68 7.29
CA GLY A 515 -0.56 -29.09 7.44
C GLY A 515 -1.68 -30.13 7.40
N ASP A 516 -2.80 -29.83 8.04
CA ASP A 516 -3.98 -30.69 8.05
C ASP A 516 -4.98 -30.34 6.92
N PRO A 517 -5.22 -31.22 5.93
CA PRO A 517 -6.24 -31.00 4.90
C PRO A 517 -7.68 -30.94 5.46
N GLU A 518 -7.95 -31.58 6.60
CA GLU A 518 -9.28 -31.59 7.24
C GLU A 518 -9.53 -30.32 8.09
N ALA A 519 -8.49 -29.51 8.36
CA ALA A 519 -8.59 -28.27 9.15
C ALA A 519 -8.13 -27.02 8.36
N VAL A 520 -8.30 -27.01 7.04
CA VAL A 520 -8.02 -25.85 6.17
C VAL A 520 -9.04 -24.73 6.40
N THR A 521 -8.55 -23.53 6.66
CA THR A 521 -9.31 -22.29 6.71
C THR A 521 -8.94 -21.45 5.49
N ILE A 522 -9.91 -21.01 4.70
CA ILE A 522 -9.66 -19.99 3.67
C ILE A 522 -9.90 -18.60 4.25
N GLY A 523 -8.95 -17.68 4.06
CA GLY A 523 -9.05 -16.29 4.48
C GLY A 523 -8.66 -15.35 3.35
N GLY A 524 -9.20 -14.14 3.36
CA GLY A 524 -8.84 -13.12 2.38
C GLY A 524 -9.41 -11.76 2.71
N ARG A 525 -8.75 -10.72 2.20
CA ARG A 525 -9.08 -9.30 2.40
C ARG A 525 -9.48 -8.64 1.09
N SER A 526 -10.45 -7.73 1.10
CA SER A 526 -10.89 -6.99 -0.10
C SER A 526 -11.38 -7.96 -1.20
N ALA A 527 -10.89 -7.82 -2.43
CA ALA A 527 -11.05 -8.79 -3.52
C ALA A 527 -10.74 -10.25 -3.12
N GLY A 528 -9.79 -10.48 -2.21
CA GLY A 528 -9.52 -11.82 -1.65
C GLY A 528 -10.66 -12.31 -0.76
N GLY A 529 -11.29 -11.42 0.01
CA GLY A 529 -12.49 -11.70 0.80
C GLY A 529 -13.74 -11.89 -0.06
N HIS A 530 -13.81 -11.24 -1.23
CA HIS A 530 -14.81 -11.53 -2.26
C HIS A 530 -14.61 -12.94 -2.81
N SER A 531 -13.37 -13.32 -3.14
CA SER A 531 -13.02 -14.68 -3.55
C SER A 531 -13.36 -15.73 -2.49
N VAL A 532 -13.08 -15.49 -1.20
CA VAL A 532 -13.56 -16.37 -0.10
C VAL A 532 -15.08 -16.45 -0.12
N GLY A 533 -15.78 -15.34 -0.37
CA GLY A 533 -17.22 -15.31 -0.66
C GLY A 533 -17.64 -16.26 -1.79
N ILE A 534 -17.04 -16.11 -2.98
CA ILE A 534 -17.35 -16.93 -4.15
C ILE A 534 -17.13 -18.43 -3.85
N HIS A 535 -15.99 -18.81 -3.26
CA HIS A 535 -15.73 -20.22 -2.90
C HIS A 535 -16.66 -20.74 -1.78
N TYR A 536 -17.12 -19.89 -0.87
CA TYR A 536 -18.06 -20.25 0.21
C TYR A 536 -19.49 -20.42 -0.31
N PHE A 537 -19.96 -19.57 -1.23
CA PHE A 537 -21.31 -19.60 -1.79
C PHE A 537 -21.45 -20.49 -3.05
N HIS A 538 -20.41 -21.23 -3.45
CA HIS A 538 -20.44 -22.24 -4.51
C HIS A 538 -20.68 -23.66 -3.96
N ASN A 539 -21.80 -23.90 -3.26
CA ASN A 539 -22.21 -25.25 -2.82
C ASN A 539 -23.37 -25.78 -3.68
N TYR A 540 -23.14 -25.90 -4.98
CA TYR A 540 -24.10 -26.41 -5.97
C TYR A 540 -23.42 -27.20 -7.10
N ASP A 541 -24.24 -27.71 -8.03
CA ASP A 541 -23.83 -28.52 -9.20
C ASP A 541 -22.79 -29.62 -8.91
N ALA A 542 -21.62 -29.56 -9.55
CA ALA A 542 -20.59 -30.59 -9.44
C ALA A 542 -19.86 -30.57 -8.08
N ASP A 543 -19.84 -29.42 -7.39
CA ASP A 543 -19.12 -29.20 -6.13
C ASP A 543 -20.03 -29.26 -4.88
N ALA A 544 -21.34 -29.47 -5.06
CA ALA A 544 -22.31 -29.67 -4.00
C ALA A 544 -21.85 -30.73 -2.97
N GLY A 545 -21.76 -30.32 -1.70
CA GLY A 545 -21.32 -31.15 -0.58
C GLY A 545 -19.81 -31.46 -0.54
N LYS A 546 -18.99 -30.78 -1.35
CA LYS A 546 -17.53 -31.03 -1.49
C LYS A 546 -16.71 -29.75 -1.24
N PRO A 547 -16.73 -29.20 -0.02
CA PRO A 547 -15.88 -28.06 0.32
C PRO A 547 -14.40 -28.46 0.23
N LEU A 548 -13.53 -27.49 -0.12
CA LEU A 548 -12.07 -27.66 -0.11
C LEU A 548 -11.42 -27.08 1.16
N PHE A 549 -12.26 -26.72 2.14
CA PHE A 549 -11.91 -26.01 3.37
C PHE A 549 -12.95 -26.32 4.45
N ALA A 550 -12.54 -26.30 5.71
CA ALA A 550 -13.38 -26.53 6.88
C ALA A 550 -13.85 -25.23 7.58
N ARG A 551 -13.34 -24.05 7.17
CA ARG A 551 -13.63 -22.73 7.77
C ARG A 551 -13.41 -21.59 6.76
N ALA A 552 -14.03 -20.43 6.97
CA ALA A 552 -13.86 -19.22 6.14
C ALA A 552 -13.63 -17.92 6.95
N ILE A 553 -12.83 -16.99 6.42
CA ILE A 553 -12.62 -15.63 6.96
C ILE A 553 -12.77 -14.61 5.83
N HIS A 554 -13.80 -13.77 5.91
CA HIS A 554 -14.09 -12.70 4.95
C HIS A 554 -13.70 -11.33 5.57
N GLN A 555 -12.48 -10.84 5.33
CA GLN A 555 -12.09 -9.48 5.71
C GLN A 555 -12.51 -8.48 4.64
N SER A 556 -13.39 -7.54 4.98
CA SER A 556 -13.99 -6.54 4.08
C SER A 556 -14.36 -7.16 2.73
N GLY A 557 -15.32 -8.10 2.75
CA GLY A 557 -15.73 -8.81 1.54
C GLY A 557 -16.86 -9.82 1.71
N SER A 558 -17.48 -10.19 0.59
CA SER A 558 -18.56 -11.18 0.45
C SER A 558 -18.71 -11.57 -1.03
N VAL A 559 -19.51 -12.60 -1.33
CA VAL A 559 -19.99 -12.84 -2.71
C VAL A 559 -20.93 -11.73 -3.18
N THR A 560 -21.63 -11.05 -2.25
CA THR A 560 -22.56 -9.95 -2.51
C THR A 560 -21.90 -8.56 -2.42
N ALA A 561 -20.56 -8.53 -2.30
CA ALA A 561 -19.78 -7.31 -2.18
C ALA A 561 -19.52 -6.67 -3.55
N ARG A 562 -19.77 -5.36 -3.65
CA ARG A 562 -19.98 -4.65 -4.95
C ARG A 562 -21.07 -5.37 -5.78
N ALA A 563 -21.13 -5.14 -7.09
CA ALA A 563 -21.95 -5.92 -8.01
C ALA A 563 -21.03 -6.68 -8.96
N PHE A 564 -21.43 -7.88 -9.37
CA PHE A 564 -20.74 -8.63 -10.42
C PHE A 564 -21.71 -8.82 -11.60
N PRO A 565 -21.73 -7.91 -12.59
CA PRO A 565 -22.56 -8.05 -13.78
C PRO A 565 -22.16 -9.26 -14.63
N ASN A 566 -23.03 -9.66 -15.57
CA ASN A 566 -22.68 -10.61 -16.62
C ASN A 566 -21.86 -9.97 -17.75
N ALA A 567 -21.34 -10.81 -18.65
CA ALA A 567 -20.46 -10.43 -19.74
C ALA A 567 -21.09 -9.48 -20.79
N THR A 568 -22.41 -9.33 -20.81
CA THR A 568 -23.14 -8.42 -21.73
C THR A 568 -23.44 -7.04 -21.13
N TYR A 569 -22.98 -6.76 -19.91
CA TYR A 569 -23.12 -5.45 -19.27
C TYR A 569 -22.53 -4.33 -20.16
N PRO A 570 -23.29 -3.26 -20.50
CA PRO A 570 -22.87 -2.31 -21.54
C PRO A 570 -21.50 -1.64 -21.31
N LEU A 571 -21.08 -1.49 -20.05
CA LEU A 571 -19.77 -0.94 -19.74
C LEU A 571 -18.63 -1.94 -20.04
N TYR A 572 -18.82 -3.23 -19.70
CA TYR A 572 -17.88 -4.30 -20.03
C TYR A 572 -17.74 -4.47 -21.55
N VAL A 573 -18.83 -4.38 -22.31
CA VAL A 573 -18.79 -4.36 -23.79
C VAL A 573 -17.89 -3.23 -24.30
N LYS A 574 -18.13 -1.99 -23.85
CA LYS A 574 -17.32 -0.82 -24.25
C LYS A 574 -15.85 -0.95 -23.81
N GLN A 575 -15.60 -1.44 -22.59
CA GLN A 575 -14.23 -1.64 -22.06
C GLN A 575 -13.49 -2.71 -22.87
N PHE A 576 -14.16 -3.82 -23.22
CA PHE A 576 -13.61 -4.87 -24.07
C PHE A 576 -13.37 -4.40 -25.52
N GLU A 577 -14.29 -3.65 -26.12
CA GLU A 577 -14.08 -3.01 -27.44
C GLU A 577 -12.84 -2.11 -27.44
N THR A 578 -12.67 -1.30 -26.38
CA THR A 578 -11.50 -0.41 -26.21
C THR A 578 -10.21 -1.22 -26.06
N TYR A 579 -10.23 -2.26 -25.22
CA TYR A 579 -9.11 -3.17 -24.98
C TYR A 579 -8.65 -3.88 -26.26
N MET A 580 -9.59 -4.45 -27.01
CA MET A 580 -9.32 -5.13 -28.28
C MET A 580 -8.80 -4.18 -29.36
N ALA A 581 -9.37 -2.97 -29.45
CA ALA A 581 -8.96 -1.98 -30.44
C ALA A 581 -7.53 -1.48 -30.20
N TYR A 582 -7.13 -1.24 -28.95
CA TYR A 582 -5.74 -0.87 -28.59
C TYR A 582 -4.74 -1.96 -29.00
N LEU A 583 -5.07 -3.23 -28.75
CA LEU A 583 -4.23 -4.37 -29.13
C LEU A 583 -4.31 -4.72 -30.63
N GLY A 584 -5.03 -3.94 -31.44
CA GLY A 584 -5.22 -4.18 -32.87
C GLY A 584 -6.03 -5.45 -33.22
N CYS A 585 -6.76 -6.02 -32.25
CA CYS A 585 -7.43 -7.30 -32.39
C CYS A 585 -8.87 -7.18 -32.94
N PRO A 586 -9.37 -8.18 -33.71
CA PRO A 586 -10.72 -8.14 -34.29
C PRO A 586 -11.84 -8.00 -33.25
N THR A 587 -12.70 -7.00 -33.45
CA THR A 587 -13.88 -6.71 -32.61
C THR A 587 -15.21 -7.06 -33.29
N ASP A 588 -15.21 -7.53 -34.54
CA ASP A 588 -16.42 -7.71 -35.35
C ASP A 588 -17.26 -8.95 -34.98
N GLY A 589 -16.77 -9.79 -34.07
CA GLY A 589 -17.46 -11.01 -33.62
C GLY A 589 -17.60 -12.09 -34.70
N ALA A 590 -16.90 -11.98 -35.84
CA ALA A 590 -17.04 -12.91 -36.95
C ALA A 590 -16.22 -14.20 -36.79
N ASP A 591 -15.13 -14.16 -36.02
CA ASP A 591 -14.24 -15.30 -35.76
C ASP A 591 -13.57 -15.18 -34.37
N ASN A 592 -14.16 -15.87 -33.38
CA ASN A 592 -13.64 -15.96 -32.01
C ASN A 592 -12.21 -16.53 -31.96
N ALA A 593 -11.85 -17.45 -32.87
CA ALA A 593 -10.53 -18.06 -32.91
C ALA A 593 -9.48 -17.06 -33.43
N ALA A 594 -9.83 -16.21 -34.40
CA ALA A 594 -8.97 -15.11 -34.84
C ALA A 594 -8.78 -14.06 -33.74
N ALA A 595 -9.86 -13.67 -33.04
CA ALA A 595 -9.80 -12.72 -31.92
C ALA A 595 -8.93 -13.24 -30.76
N LEU A 596 -9.13 -14.49 -30.32
CA LEU A 596 -8.31 -15.13 -29.29
C LEU A 596 -6.87 -15.39 -29.73
N SER A 597 -6.64 -15.69 -31.01
CA SER A 597 -5.28 -15.85 -31.56
C SER A 597 -4.51 -14.53 -31.48
N CYS A 598 -5.15 -13.41 -31.85
CA CYS A 598 -4.57 -12.07 -31.70
C CYS A 598 -4.26 -11.75 -30.23
N LEU A 599 -5.22 -11.90 -29.31
CA LEU A 599 -5.02 -11.65 -27.87
C LEU A 599 -3.86 -12.46 -27.27
N ARG A 600 -3.72 -13.72 -27.69
CA ARG A 600 -2.63 -14.60 -27.24
C ARG A 600 -1.28 -14.22 -27.87
N ALA A 601 -1.27 -13.68 -29.09
CA ALA A 601 -0.07 -13.23 -29.79
C ALA A 601 0.36 -11.78 -29.48
N ALA A 602 -0.50 -10.98 -28.86
CA ALA A 602 -0.22 -9.61 -28.46
C ALA A 602 0.98 -9.52 -27.50
N ASP A 603 1.62 -8.35 -27.44
CA ASP A 603 2.70 -8.12 -26.49
C ASP A 603 2.19 -8.04 -25.03
N ILE A 604 3.03 -8.42 -24.07
CA ILE A 604 2.66 -8.46 -22.65
C ILE A 604 2.69 -7.08 -21.98
N ASP A 605 3.58 -6.19 -22.40
CA ASP A 605 3.69 -4.83 -21.88
C ASP A 605 2.56 -3.98 -22.50
N ALA A 606 2.25 -4.19 -23.79
CA ALA A 606 1.03 -3.65 -24.41
C ALA A 606 -0.25 -4.07 -23.66
N ILE A 607 -0.36 -5.34 -23.23
CA ILE A 607 -1.46 -5.82 -22.37
C ILE A 607 -1.43 -5.14 -20.99
N ARG A 608 -0.26 -5.01 -20.33
CA ARG A 608 -0.12 -4.32 -19.04
C ARG A 608 -0.61 -2.87 -19.14
N ASN A 609 -0.22 -2.17 -20.21
CA ASN A 609 -0.48 -0.75 -20.40
C ASN A 609 -1.96 -0.46 -20.61
N ILE A 610 -2.65 -1.14 -21.54
CA ILE A 610 -4.10 -0.94 -21.72
C ILE A 610 -4.93 -1.39 -20.53
N SER A 611 -4.49 -2.43 -19.81
CA SER A 611 -5.19 -2.89 -18.61
C SER A 611 -5.05 -1.88 -17.46
N THR A 612 -3.86 -1.31 -17.28
CA THR A 612 -3.58 -0.21 -16.36
C THR A 612 -4.37 1.04 -16.72
N GLN A 613 -4.37 1.43 -17.99
CA GLN A 613 -5.15 2.57 -18.49
C GLN A 613 -6.65 2.38 -18.21
N LEU A 614 -7.22 1.24 -18.57
CA LEU A 614 -8.66 0.99 -18.37
C LEU A 614 -9.03 0.91 -16.88
N TYR A 615 -8.13 0.46 -16.00
CA TYR A 615 -8.39 0.58 -14.56
C TYR A 615 -8.47 2.06 -14.16
N ASN A 616 -7.45 2.85 -14.49
CA ASN A 616 -7.34 4.26 -14.09
C ASN A 616 -8.40 5.18 -14.74
N ASP A 617 -8.82 4.92 -15.98
CA ASP A 617 -9.89 5.69 -16.66
C ASP A 617 -11.30 5.42 -16.05
N TYR A 618 -11.47 4.38 -15.21
CA TYR A 618 -12.74 4.02 -14.54
C TYR A 618 -12.69 3.93 -13.00
N ASP A 619 -11.52 3.99 -12.36
CA ASP A 619 -11.35 4.00 -10.90
C ASP A 619 -12.00 5.21 -10.19
N PRO A 620 -11.95 6.46 -10.72
CA PRO A 620 -12.66 7.59 -10.09
C PRO A 620 -14.18 7.39 -9.94
N ALA A 621 -14.77 6.56 -10.82
CA ALA A 621 -16.17 6.15 -10.77
C ALA A 621 -16.39 4.78 -10.09
N LEU A 622 -15.31 4.12 -9.68
CA LEU A 622 -15.20 2.77 -9.12
C LEU A 622 -15.85 1.66 -9.96
N THR A 623 -16.11 1.90 -11.24
CA THR A 623 -16.66 0.92 -12.19
C THR A 623 -15.54 0.13 -12.87
N TRP A 624 -14.70 -0.51 -12.05
CA TRP A 624 -13.49 -1.21 -12.47
C TRP A 624 -13.75 -2.24 -13.58
N PRO A 625 -12.92 -2.26 -14.65
CA PRO A 625 -13.14 -3.11 -15.83
C PRO A 625 -12.93 -4.61 -15.63
N PHE A 626 -12.06 -5.02 -14.69
CA PHE A 626 -11.61 -6.41 -14.57
C PHE A 626 -12.00 -6.98 -13.21
N GLN A 627 -13.15 -7.66 -13.16
CA GLN A 627 -13.74 -8.24 -11.95
C GLN A 627 -14.30 -9.64 -12.26
N PRO A 628 -14.63 -10.48 -11.25
CA PRO A 628 -15.49 -11.63 -11.43
C PRO A 628 -16.79 -11.27 -12.17
N THR A 629 -17.18 -12.13 -13.10
CA THR A 629 -18.31 -11.94 -14.01
C THR A 629 -19.38 -12.99 -13.70
N GLN A 630 -20.64 -12.56 -13.51
CA GLN A 630 -21.76 -13.46 -13.28
C GLN A 630 -22.08 -14.27 -14.55
N GLY A 631 -22.41 -15.55 -14.38
CA GLY A 631 -22.54 -16.52 -15.47
C GLY A 631 -21.24 -17.26 -15.78
N GLY A 632 -20.08 -16.67 -15.41
CA GLY A 632 -18.79 -17.36 -15.46
C GLY A 632 -18.64 -18.44 -14.38
N PRO A 633 -17.64 -19.34 -14.53
CA PRO A 633 -17.39 -20.41 -13.57
C PRO A 633 -17.27 -19.92 -12.12
N LEU A 634 -17.82 -20.72 -11.19
CA LEU A 634 -17.95 -20.46 -9.76
C LEU A 634 -18.89 -19.30 -9.38
N LEU A 635 -19.44 -18.56 -10.36
CA LEU A 635 -20.38 -17.45 -10.20
C LEU A 635 -21.57 -17.57 -11.18
N GLU A 636 -21.99 -18.81 -11.43
CA GLU A 636 -23.13 -19.15 -12.30
C GLU A 636 -24.45 -18.60 -11.74
N LYS A 637 -24.54 -18.49 -10.40
CA LYS A 637 -25.63 -17.83 -9.67
C LYS A 637 -25.20 -16.46 -9.13
N PHE A 638 -26.19 -15.59 -8.94
CA PHE A 638 -26.09 -14.40 -8.10
C PHE A 638 -25.75 -14.77 -6.64
N GLY A 639 -24.91 -13.95 -5.99
CA GLY A 639 -24.47 -14.18 -4.61
C GLY A 639 -25.63 -14.15 -3.62
N SER A 640 -26.53 -13.18 -3.77
CA SER A 640 -27.73 -13.06 -2.94
C SER A 640 -28.63 -14.28 -3.11
N GLN A 641 -28.82 -14.76 -4.35
CA GLN A 641 -29.63 -15.96 -4.61
C GLN A 641 -29.02 -17.21 -3.98
N SER A 642 -27.70 -17.39 -4.04
CA SER A 642 -27.02 -18.51 -3.35
C SER A 642 -27.20 -18.44 -1.82
N GLY A 643 -27.26 -17.24 -1.24
CA GLY A 643 -27.64 -17.03 0.16
C GLY A 643 -29.13 -17.30 0.45
N TYR A 644 -30.03 -16.97 -0.47
CA TYR A 644 -31.48 -17.21 -0.33
C TYR A 644 -31.84 -18.70 -0.47
N ASP A 645 -31.18 -19.41 -1.38
CA ASP A 645 -31.33 -20.86 -1.60
C ASP A 645 -30.67 -21.69 -0.49
N GLY A 646 -29.75 -21.10 0.27
CA GLY A 646 -28.87 -21.83 1.19
C GLY A 646 -27.79 -22.66 0.49
N THR A 647 -27.47 -22.39 -0.79
CA THR A 647 -26.42 -23.13 -1.53
C THR A 647 -25.02 -22.60 -1.27
N PHE A 648 -24.67 -22.41 0.01
CA PHE A 648 -23.31 -22.15 0.50
C PHE A 648 -22.80 -23.31 1.36
N PHE A 649 -21.49 -23.40 1.61
CA PHE A 649 -20.93 -24.45 2.46
C PHE A 649 -21.20 -24.13 3.93
N HIS A 650 -21.88 -25.03 4.66
CA HIS A 650 -22.21 -24.86 6.07
C HIS A 650 -20.99 -25.15 6.96
N VAL A 651 -19.98 -24.28 6.88
CA VAL A 651 -18.72 -24.36 7.63
C VAL A 651 -18.52 -23.09 8.47
N PRO A 652 -17.92 -23.16 9.67
CA PRO A 652 -17.72 -21.98 10.52
C PRO A 652 -17.13 -20.79 9.76
N THR A 653 -17.62 -19.58 10.04
CA THR A 653 -17.22 -18.38 9.30
C THR A 653 -17.07 -17.13 10.17
N ILE A 654 -16.03 -16.33 9.85
CA ILE A 654 -15.85 -14.96 10.33
C ILE A 654 -16.10 -14.00 9.17
N THR A 655 -16.85 -12.92 9.42
CA THR A 655 -16.85 -11.74 8.56
C THR A 655 -16.44 -10.50 9.34
N SER A 656 -15.69 -9.61 8.71
CA SER A 656 -15.30 -8.33 9.30
C SER A 656 -15.36 -7.21 8.28
N ASN A 657 -15.54 -5.99 8.78
CA ASN A 657 -15.47 -4.76 8.01
C ASN A 657 -14.71 -3.70 8.81
N VAL A 658 -14.00 -2.80 8.14
CA VAL A 658 -13.56 -1.54 8.77
C VAL A 658 -14.74 -0.57 8.90
N ASN A 659 -14.61 0.46 9.72
CA ASN A 659 -15.70 1.40 9.99
C ASN A 659 -16.06 2.32 8.80
N ASP A 660 -15.08 2.73 7.98
CA ASP A 660 -15.24 3.73 6.92
C ASP A 660 -14.74 3.22 5.55
N GLU A 661 -15.04 1.96 5.20
CA GLU A 661 -14.60 1.25 3.99
C GLU A 661 -14.35 2.16 2.76
N ALA A 662 -15.35 2.93 2.35
CA ALA A 662 -15.29 3.76 1.15
C ALA A 662 -14.27 4.93 1.19
N LYS A 663 -13.86 5.43 2.37
CA LYS A 663 -13.11 6.69 2.48
C LYS A 663 -11.73 6.67 1.82
N TYR A 664 -11.15 5.48 1.62
CA TYR A 664 -9.94 5.33 0.79
C TYR A 664 -10.18 5.68 -0.69
N TYR A 665 -11.39 5.41 -1.19
CA TYR A 665 -11.76 5.40 -2.61
C TYR A 665 -12.61 6.58 -3.07
N MET A 666 -13.31 7.29 -2.17
CA MET A 666 -14.29 8.30 -2.59
C MET A 666 -13.64 9.54 -3.19
N ALA A 667 -14.18 9.94 -4.35
CA ALA A 667 -13.89 11.21 -4.98
C ALA A 667 -14.33 12.37 -4.06
N GLY A 668 -13.37 13.23 -3.68
CA GLY A 668 -13.57 14.38 -2.80
C GLY A 668 -13.80 15.68 -3.55
N ASP A 669 -14.51 15.62 -4.66
CA ASP A 669 -14.81 16.75 -5.56
C ASP A 669 -16.32 16.89 -5.85
N LYS A 670 -17.18 16.11 -5.18
CA LYS A 670 -18.63 16.09 -5.41
C LYS A 670 -19.35 16.98 -4.40
N GLU A 671 -20.07 17.98 -4.90
CA GLU A 671 -20.69 19.03 -4.07
C GLU A 671 -22.22 18.94 -4.04
N THR A 672 -22.83 18.52 -5.14
CA THR A 672 -24.29 18.55 -5.33
C THR A 672 -24.97 17.21 -5.10
N ASN A 673 -26.28 17.25 -4.80
CA ASN A 673 -27.10 16.05 -4.73
C ASN A 673 -27.19 15.30 -6.07
N GLU A 674 -27.14 16.02 -7.20
CA GLU A 674 -27.15 15.44 -8.54
C GLU A 674 -25.90 14.57 -8.77
N GLU A 675 -24.71 15.10 -8.45
CA GLU A 675 -23.45 14.35 -8.53
C GLU A 675 -23.42 13.11 -7.61
N PHE A 676 -24.01 13.17 -6.42
CA PHE A 676 -24.15 12.00 -5.54
C PHE A 676 -25.05 10.92 -6.17
N VAL A 677 -26.20 11.33 -6.72
CA VAL A 677 -27.15 10.40 -7.37
C VAL A 677 -26.52 9.78 -8.62
N ASP A 678 -25.88 10.59 -9.47
CA ASP A 678 -25.20 10.12 -10.68
C ASP A 678 -24.05 9.17 -10.37
N TYR A 679 -23.25 9.43 -9.32
CA TYR A 679 -22.18 8.52 -8.90
C TYR A 679 -22.72 7.15 -8.48
N MET A 680 -23.75 7.13 -7.64
CA MET A 680 -24.35 5.90 -7.15
C MET A 680 -25.12 5.15 -8.24
N HIS A 681 -25.79 5.86 -9.14
CA HIS A 681 -26.45 5.27 -10.32
C HIS A 681 -25.42 4.72 -11.32
N ASN A 682 -24.31 5.41 -11.59
CA ASN A 682 -23.23 4.90 -12.44
C ASN A 682 -22.52 3.67 -11.81
N THR A 683 -22.38 3.66 -10.47
CA THR A 683 -21.89 2.50 -9.70
C THR A 683 -22.82 1.28 -9.81
N SER A 684 -24.13 1.49 -9.96
CA SER A 684 -25.14 0.43 -10.06
C SER A 684 -26.34 0.81 -10.94
N PRO A 685 -26.23 0.75 -12.29
CA PRO A 685 -27.26 1.24 -13.21
C PRO A 685 -28.57 0.43 -13.26
N ALA A 686 -28.74 -0.53 -12.35
CA ALA A 686 -29.99 -1.25 -12.12
C ALA A 686 -30.87 -0.62 -11.02
N LEU A 687 -30.38 0.45 -10.36
CA LEU A 687 -31.16 1.33 -9.49
C LEU A 687 -32.16 2.13 -10.34
N ASN A 688 -33.47 1.91 -10.13
CA ASN A 688 -34.52 2.66 -10.82
C ASN A 688 -34.88 3.96 -10.07
N GLU A 689 -35.75 4.80 -10.65
CA GLU A 689 -36.20 6.08 -10.06
C GLU A 689 -36.69 5.96 -8.61
N THR A 690 -37.36 4.85 -8.25
CA THR A 690 -37.82 4.60 -6.87
C THR A 690 -36.67 4.18 -5.96
N ASP A 691 -35.75 3.35 -6.47
CA ASP A 691 -34.54 2.98 -5.72
C ASP A 691 -33.67 4.23 -5.43
N LEU A 692 -33.52 5.14 -6.40
CA LEU A 692 -32.76 6.39 -6.26
C LEU A 692 -33.46 7.43 -5.38
N ALA A 693 -34.81 7.45 -5.33
CA ALA A 693 -35.56 8.28 -4.39
C ALA A 693 -35.32 7.80 -2.94
N LEU A 694 -35.50 6.51 -2.68
CA LEU A 694 -35.23 5.89 -1.37
C LEU A 694 -33.76 6.06 -0.95
N LEU A 695 -32.81 6.03 -1.90
CA LEU A 695 -31.41 6.34 -1.63
C LEU A 695 -31.22 7.78 -1.11
N GLN A 696 -31.95 8.76 -1.63
CA GLN A 696 -31.86 10.14 -1.14
C GLN A 696 -32.52 10.35 0.23
N GLU A 697 -33.49 9.51 0.60
CA GLU A 697 -34.09 9.49 1.94
C GLU A 697 -33.15 8.84 2.98
N LEU A 698 -32.54 7.70 2.65
CA LEU A 698 -31.58 6.98 3.51
C LEU A 698 -30.24 7.71 3.69
N TYR A 699 -29.89 8.54 2.71
CA TYR A 699 -28.68 9.34 2.71
C TYR A 699 -29.06 10.81 2.46
N PRO A 700 -29.57 11.54 3.48
CA PRO A 700 -30.08 12.91 3.29
C PRO A 700 -28.96 13.88 2.90
N ASP A 701 -29.20 14.64 1.83
CA ASP A 701 -28.28 15.63 1.28
C ASP A 701 -27.94 16.73 2.30
N PRO A 702 -26.67 16.92 2.69
CA PRO A 702 -26.29 17.92 3.69
C PRO A 702 -26.44 19.37 3.19
N ALA A 703 -26.53 19.62 1.88
CA ALA A 703 -26.77 20.97 1.35
C ALA A 703 -28.23 21.44 1.59
N THR A 704 -29.19 20.51 1.64
CA THR A 704 -30.62 20.77 1.91
C THR A 704 -31.07 20.39 3.32
N HIS A 705 -30.32 19.53 4.01
CA HIS A 705 -30.62 19.05 5.36
C HIS A 705 -29.46 19.38 6.32
N PRO A 706 -29.48 20.54 7.01
CA PRO A 706 -28.40 20.94 7.94
C PRO A 706 -28.17 19.94 9.09
N ASP A 707 -29.20 19.20 9.46
CA ASP A 707 -29.17 18.17 10.52
C ASP A 707 -28.70 16.79 10.00
N SER A 708 -28.26 16.69 8.74
CA SER A 708 -27.77 15.45 8.12
C SER A 708 -26.53 14.92 8.84
N PRO A 709 -26.38 13.61 9.08
CA PRO A 709 -25.17 13.01 9.64
C PRO A 709 -23.94 13.16 8.73
N PHE A 710 -24.10 13.69 7.52
CA PHE A 710 -23.02 13.98 6.56
C PHE A 710 -22.71 15.47 6.45
N ALA A 711 -23.39 16.34 7.22
CA ALA A 711 -23.03 17.74 7.34
C ALA A 711 -21.60 17.87 7.91
N ASN A 712 -20.85 18.85 7.41
CA ASN A 712 -19.40 18.98 7.66
C ASN A 712 -18.58 17.79 7.10
N SER A 713 -18.93 17.32 5.90
CA SER A 713 -18.06 16.42 5.12
C SER A 713 -16.71 17.09 4.84
N PRO A 714 -15.56 16.41 5.04
CA PRO A 714 -14.26 16.90 4.63
C PRO A 714 -14.09 16.77 3.10
N ASN A 715 -13.18 17.56 2.53
CA ASN A 715 -12.84 17.60 1.09
C ASN A 715 -13.96 18.18 0.20
N SER A 716 -15.16 17.59 0.18
CA SER A 716 -16.34 18.11 -0.54
C SER A 716 -17.66 17.87 0.20
N THR A 717 -18.71 18.65 -0.11
CA THR A 717 -20.01 18.60 0.60
C THR A 717 -20.63 17.20 0.66
N GLN A 718 -20.44 16.37 -0.38
CA GLN A 718 -21.02 15.02 -0.44
C GLN A 718 -20.09 13.90 0.04
N TYR A 719 -18.82 14.17 0.42
CA TYR A 719 -17.81 13.12 0.61
C TYR A 719 -18.18 12.07 1.70
N ASN A 720 -18.65 12.46 2.90
CA ASN A 720 -19.07 11.46 3.91
C ASN A 720 -20.37 10.75 3.50
N ARG A 721 -21.27 11.43 2.77
CA ARG A 721 -22.54 10.88 2.28
C ARG A 721 -22.29 9.78 1.25
N LEU A 722 -21.43 10.06 0.27
CA LEU A 722 -20.98 9.11 -0.74
C LEU A 722 -20.18 7.97 -0.09
N SER A 723 -19.31 8.30 0.86
CA SER A 723 -18.56 7.28 1.63
C SER A 723 -19.51 6.30 2.34
N ALA A 724 -20.54 6.79 3.02
CA ALA A 724 -21.51 5.91 3.67
C ALA A 724 -22.29 5.07 2.65
N ALA A 725 -22.78 5.68 1.57
CA ALA A 725 -23.57 4.99 0.55
C ALA A 725 -22.80 3.86 -0.15
N TRP A 726 -21.54 4.13 -0.47
CA TRP A 726 -20.68 3.16 -1.11
C TRP A 726 -20.15 2.11 -0.12
N SER A 727 -19.85 2.46 1.14
CA SER A 727 -19.44 1.49 2.18
C SER A 727 -20.54 0.45 2.44
N ASP A 728 -21.78 0.92 2.55
CA ASP A 728 -22.96 0.08 2.77
C ASP A 728 -23.20 -0.84 1.57
N TYR A 729 -23.21 -0.28 0.35
CA TYR A 729 -23.35 -1.03 -0.89
C TYR A 729 -22.24 -2.08 -1.08
N ALA A 730 -20.98 -1.70 -0.90
CA ALA A 730 -19.84 -2.50 -1.29
C ALA A 730 -19.46 -3.54 -0.25
N TYR A 731 -19.55 -3.23 1.05
CA TYR A 731 -18.84 -4.00 2.09
C TYR A 731 -19.63 -4.24 3.38
N ILE A 732 -20.18 -3.21 4.04
CA ILE A 732 -20.76 -3.33 5.39
C ILE A 732 -22.04 -4.18 5.37
N CYS A 733 -22.96 -3.89 4.45
CA CYS A 733 -24.22 -4.63 4.35
C CYS A 733 -24.03 -6.03 3.74
N PRO A 734 -23.15 -6.25 2.73
CA PRO A 734 -22.69 -7.57 2.33
C PRO A 734 -22.09 -8.43 3.46
N GLY A 735 -21.34 -7.82 4.39
CA GLY A 735 -20.85 -8.49 5.61
C GLY A 735 -21.99 -8.89 6.56
N GLN A 736 -22.88 -7.95 6.91
CA GLN A 736 -24.09 -8.24 7.71
C GLN A 736 -24.97 -9.34 7.08
N GLU A 737 -25.14 -9.34 5.76
CA GLU A 737 -25.95 -10.33 5.05
C GLU A 737 -25.28 -11.70 5.03
N THR A 738 -23.96 -11.77 4.85
CA THR A 738 -23.19 -13.01 4.97
C THR A 738 -23.34 -13.62 6.36
N ALA A 739 -23.16 -12.81 7.41
CA ALA A 739 -23.35 -13.25 8.80
C ALA A 739 -24.79 -13.71 9.06
N TYR A 740 -25.79 -12.97 8.54
CA TYR A 740 -27.20 -13.30 8.67
C TYR A 740 -27.56 -14.65 8.03
N ARG A 741 -27.15 -14.89 6.77
CA ARG A 741 -27.46 -16.13 6.04
C ARG A 741 -26.78 -17.35 6.65
N ALA A 742 -25.50 -17.25 7.02
CA ALA A 742 -24.80 -18.34 7.70
C ALA A 742 -25.47 -18.67 9.06
N SER A 743 -25.83 -17.66 9.85
CA SER A 743 -26.47 -17.86 11.16
C SER A 743 -27.87 -18.46 11.07
N LEU A 744 -28.64 -18.14 10.01
CA LEU A 744 -29.94 -18.79 9.75
C LEU A 744 -29.83 -20.29 9.40
N ALA A 745 -28.65 -20.74 8.95
CA ALA A 745 -28.37 -22.15 8.64
C ALA A 745 -27.70 -22.91 9.80
N ASP A 746 -27.83 -22.38 11.03
CA ASP A 746 -27.20 -22.88 12.26
C ASP A 746 -25.64 -22.97 12.19
N VAL A 747 -25.00 -22.24 11.26
CA VAL A 747 -23.54 -22.23 11.12
C VAL A 747 -22.91 -21.38 12.24
N PRO A 748 -21.84 -21.87 12.92
CA PRO A 748 -21.04 -21.07 13.84
C PRO A 748 -20.45 -19.84 13.12
N THR A 749 -21.02 -18.68 13.43
CA THR A 749 -20.80 -17.44 12.67
C THR A 749 -20.42 -16.32 13.62
N TRP A 750 -19.47 -15.48 13.22
CA TRP A 750 -19.01 -14.33 14.01
C TRP A 750 -18.82 -13.10 13.11
N LYS A 751 -19.27 -11.92 13.58
CA LYS A 751 -19.09 -10.63 12.88
C LYS A 751 -18.29 -9.63 13.73
N LEU A 752 -17.45 -8.84 13.05
CA LEU A 752 -16.54 -7.86 13.65
C LEU A 752 -16.58 -6.51 12.91
N ARG A 753 -16.55 -5.42 13.67
CA ARG A 753 -16.28 -4.06 13.18
C ARG A 753 -14.88 -3.62 13.63
N PHE A 754 -13.99 -3.34 12.68
CA PHE A 754 -12.65 -2.86 12.97
C PHE A 754 -12.67 -1.33 13.02
N ASN A 755 -12.39 -0.77 14.21
CA ASN A 755 -12.47 0.66 14.50
C ASN A 755 -11.14 1.21 15.07
N THR A 756 -10.02 0.72 14.53
CA THR A 756 -8.67 1.12 14.96
C THR A 756 -7.93 1.79 13.81
N ASN A 757 -7.34 2.96 14.03
CA ASN A 757 -6.58 3.67 12.99
C ASN A 757 -5.21 3.00 12.76
N ASN A 758 -4.63 3.21 11.59
CA ASN A 758 -3.32 2.72 11.18
C ASN A 758 -2.54 3.85 10.49
N SER A 759 -2.37 4.95 11.22
CA SER A 759 -1.73 6.19 10.75
C SER A 759 -2.43 6.90 9.58
N TRP A 760 -3.72 6.67 9.35
CA TRP A 760 -4.50 7.46 8.39
C TRP A 760 -4.87 8.83 8.95
N PRO A 761 -4.93 9.90 8.12
CA PRO A 761 -5.45 11.21 8.54
C PRO A 761 -6.87 11.10 9.09
N VAL A 762 -7.16 11.82 10.17
CA VAL A 762 -8.44 11.74 10.93
C VAL A 762 -9.68 11.87 10.04
N TRP A 763 -9.62 12.70 8.99
CA TRP A 763 -10.74 12.90 8.06
C TRP A 763 -11.09 11.67 7.22
N ARG A 764 -10.14 10.75 6.99
CA ARG A 764 -10.36 9.45 6.32
C ARG A 764 -10.97 8.38 7.25
N GLY A 765 -11.19 8.67 8.54
CA GLY A 765 -11.80 7.74 9.49
C GLY A 765 -10.97 6.47 9.65
N ILE A 766 -11.64 5.30 9.62
CA ILE A 766 -10.98 3.99 9.55
C ILE A 766 -11.21 3.40 8.14
N PRO A 767 -10.43 3.80 7.13
CA PRO A 767 -10.69 3.48 5.73
C PRO A 767 -10.36 2.02 5.39
N HIS A 768 -10.82 1.54 4.22
CA HIS A 768 -10.51 0.19 3.74
C HIS A 768 -9.01 -0.10 3.83
N THR A 769 -8.66 -1.33 4.21
CA THR A 769 -7.30 -1.81 4.51
C THR A 769 -6.65 -1.31 5.81
N ALA A 770 -7.27 -0.45 6.63
CA ALA A 770 -6.70 -0.05 7.92
C ALA A 770 -6.39 -1.25 8.86
N ASP A 771 -7.14 -2.34 8.75
CA ASP A 771 -6.96 -3.57 9.52
C ASP A 771 -5.76 -4.44 9.07
N THR A 772 -5.21 -4.18 7.88
CA THR A 772 -4.26 -5.05 7.16
C THR A 772 -3.11 -5.56 8.02
N LYS A 773 -2.28 -4.65 8.55
CA LYS A 773 -1.10 -4.99 9.35
C LYS A 773 -1.45 -5.73 10.64
N TYR A 774 -2.56 -5.33 11.27
CA TYR A 774 -3.04 -5.91 12.52
C TYR A 774 -3.46 -7.40 12.38
N THR A 775 -3.80 -7.84 11.16
CA THR A 775 -4.19 -9.24 10.88
C THR A 775 -3.07 -10.25 11.19
N TRP A 776 -1.81 -9.87 10.99
CA TRP A 776 -0.64 -10.74 11.16
C TRP A 776 0.25 -10.40 12.36
N ASP A 777 -0.27 -9.60 13.31
CA ASP A 777 0.46 -9.16 14.50
C ASP A 777 1.70 -8.30 14.18
N GLU A 778 1.60 -7.45 13.16
CA GLU A 778 2.66 -6.50 12.80
C GLU A 778 3.03 -5.59 13.98
N PRO A 779 4.32 -5.49 14.37
CA PRO A 779 4.74 -4.56 15.41
C PRO A 779 4.80 -3.09 14.93
N VAL A 780 4.99 -2.82 13.63
CA VAL A 780 5.05 -1.45 13.08
C VAL A 780 3.65 -0.93 12.71
N VAL A 781 2.84 -0.69 13.73
CA VAL A 781 1.45 -0.19 13.66
C VAL A 781 1.20 0.88 14.73
N GLN A 782 0.15 1.67 14.55
CA GLN A 782 -0.22 2.75 15.48
C GLN A 782 -0.63 2.25 16.88
N TYR A 783 -1.22 1.05 16.98
CA TYR A 783 -1.71 0.46 18.24
C TYR A 783 -1.27 -1.01 18.39
N PRO A 784 -0.02 -1.29 18.78
CA PRO A 784 0.52 -2.67 18.81
C PRO A 784 -0.27 -3.64 19.71
N GLU A 785 -0.95 -3.14 20.75
CA GLU A 785 -1.82 -3.95 21.59
C GLU A 785 -3.04 -4.50 20.82
N ILE A 786 -3.51 -3.77 19.80
CA ILE A 786 -4.58 -4.20 18.91
C ILE A 786 -4.10 -5.20 17.86
N SER A 787 -2.83 -5.17 17.46
CA SER A 787 -2.21 -6.25 16.65
C SER A 787 -2.40 -7.59 17.36
N HIS A 788 -1.98 -7.67 18.63
CA HIS A 788 -2.08 -8.88 19.43
C HIS A 788 -3.53 -9.37 19.62
N VAL A 789 -4.48 -8.44 19.79
CA VAL A 789 -5.89 -8.74 19.99
C VAL A 789 -6.55 -9.23 18.71
N TYR A 790 -6.38 -8.53 17.58
CA TYR A 790 -7.02 -8.89 16.31
C TYR A 790 -6.44 -10.19 15.75
N HIS A 791 -5.12 -10.31 15.68
CA HIS A 791 -4.44 -11.56 15.32
C HIS A 791 -4.83 -12.70 16.28
N GLY A 792 -4.96 -12.43 17.58
CA GLY A 792 -5.32 -13.43 18.60
C GLY A 792 -6.69 -14.10 18.38
N TYR A 793 -7.68 -13.38 17.86
CA TYR A 793 -8.97 -13.99 17.48
C TYR A 793 -8.88 -14.76 16.16
N LEU A 794 -8.21 -14.21 15.15
CA LEU A 794 -8.10 -14.81 13.82
C LEU A 794 -7.28 -16.11 13.83
N SER A 795 -6.15 -16.12 14.54
CA SER A 795 -5.35 -17.32 14.79
C SER A 795 -6.14 -18.38 15.58
N SER A 796 -6.82 -17.99 16.67
CA SER A 796 -7.70 -18.90 17.42
C SER A 796 -8.74 -19.58 16.52
N PHE A 797 -9.36 -18.82 15.62
CA PHE A 797 -10.36 -19.36 14.71
C PHE A 797 -9.77 -20.34 13.68
N VAL A 798 -8.58 -20.09 13.13
CA VAL A 798 -7.88 -21.07 12.29
C VAL A 798 -7.53 -22.34 13.08
N LEU A 799 -7.04 -22.17 14.32
CA LEU A 799 -6.60 -23.26 15.18
C LEU A 799 -7.74 -24.18 15.60
N SER A 800 -8.87 -23.63 16.09
CA SER A 800 -9.95 -24.40 16.70
C SER A 800 -11.27 -24.37 15.91
N GLY A 801 -11.59 -23.28 15.22
CA GLY A 801 -12.92 -23.00 14.65
C GLY A 801 -13.80 -22.12 15.54
N ASP A 802 -13.25 -21.59 16.63
CA ASP A 802 -13.89 -20.60 17.49
C ASP A 802 -12.84 -19.50 17.79
N PRO A 803 -13.13 -18.21 17.51
CA PRO A 803 -12.19 -17.13 17.81
C PRO A 803 -11.87 -17.00 19.31
N ASN A 804 -12.64 -17.62 20.20
CA ASN A 804 -12.51 -17.46 21.65
C ASN A 804 -11.51 -18.40 22.33
N THR A 805 -11.19 -19.55 21.73
CA THR A 805 -10.44 -20.64 22.39
C THR A 805 -9.03 -20.23 22.80
N HIS A 806 -8.31 -19.54 21.91
CA HIS A 806 -6.93 -19.10 22.08
C HIS A 806 -6.79 -17.56 22.04
N ARG A 807 -7.90 -16.80 22.13
CA ARG A 807 -7.92 -15.32 22.05
C ARG A 807 -6.92 -14.62 22.98
N TYR A 808 -6.54 -13.39 22.67
CA TYR A 808 -5.57 -12.64 23.47
C TYR A 808 -5.99 -12.50 24.95
N PRO A 809 -5.10 -12.69 25.94
CA PRO A 809 -5.50 -12.65 27.35
C PRO A 809 -6.09 -11.29 27.73
N GLY A 810 -7.25 -11.30 28.39
CA GLY A 810 -7.97 -10.08 28.75
C GLY A 810 -8.89 -9.51 27.66
N SER A 811 -8.82 -10.02 26.41
CA SER A 811 -9.80 -9.62 25.38
C SER A 811 -11.20 -10.19 25.69
N PRO A 812 -12.27 -9.46 25.34
CA PRO A 812 -13.64 -9.90 25.60
C PRO A 812 -13.97 -11.22 24.88
N GLU A 813 -15.01 -11.89 25.34
CA GLU A 813 -15.59 -13.00 24.58
C GLU A 813 -16.31 -12.45 23.34
N TRP A 814 -15.98 -12.95 22.16
CA TRP A 814 -16.64 -12.60 20.89
C TRP A 814 -17.85 -13.52 20.71
N PRO A 815 -19.08 -13.03 20.89
CA PRO A 815 -20.28 -13.87 20.79
C PRO A 815 -20.51 -14.32 19.35
N SER A 816 -21.07 -15.52 19.21
CA SER A 816 -21.64 -15.97 17.93
C SER A 816 -22.73 -14.99 17.48
N TYR A 817 -22.67 -14.54 16.23
CA TYR A 817 -23.69 -13.72 15.60
C TYR A 817 -25.02 -14.48 15.58
N LYS A 818 -26.08 -13.89 16.14
CA LYS A 818 -27.39 -14.53 16.32
C LYS A 818 -28.51 -13.50 16.11
N PRO A 819 -29.02 -13.32 14.87
CA PRO A 819 -30.12 -12.42 14.60
C PRO A 819 -31.45 -13.00 15.10
N THR A 820 -32.34 -12.18 15.66
CA THR A 820 -33.69 -12.64 16.05
C THR A 820 -34.72 -12.56 14.91
N GLY A 821 -34.35 -11.93 13.80
CA GLY A 821 -35.17 -11.75 12.59
C GLY A 821 -34.51 -10.78 11.60
N TYR A 822 -35.22 -10.40 10.54
CA TYR A 822 -34.63 -9.68 9.40
C TYR A 822 -34.72 -8.15 9.51
N GLY A 823 -35.91 -7.63 9.83
CA GLY A 823 -36.24 -6.20 9.72
C GLY A 823 -35.78 -5.37 10.91
N LEU A 824 -36.26 -4.13 11.00
CA LEU A 824 -35.92 -3.19 12.09
C LEU A 824 -36.63 -3.55 13.42
N GLU A 825 -37.76 -4.25 13.35
CA GLU A 825 -38.56 -4.72 14.49
C GLU A 825 -37.92 -5.86 15.30
N SER A 826 -36.87 -6.47 14.74
CA SER A 826 -36.10 -7.54 15.39
C SER A 826 -35.02 -6.95 16.30
N GLU A 827 -34.58 -7.68 17.33
CA GLU A 827 -33.39 -7.27 18.10
C GLU A 827 -32.12 -7.44 17.26
N PRO A 828 -31.13 -6.53 17.36
CA PRO A 828 -29.84 -6.71 16.68
C PRO A 828 -29.11 -7.97 17.15
N ALA A 829 -28.33 -8.56 16.26
CA ALA A 829 -27.30 -9.52 16.66
C ALA A 829 -26.13 -8.81 17.35
N LEU A 830 -25.35 -9.52 18.16
CA LEU A 830 -24.12 -9.00 18.75
C LEU A 830 -22.92 -9.19 17.81
N GLN A 831 -22.02 -8.20 17.80
CA GLN A 831 -20.73 -8.23 17.11
C GLN A 831 -19.58 -7.81 18.04
N LEU A 832 -18.34 -8.09 17.64
CA LEU A 832 -17.16 -7.53 18.30
C LEU A 832 -16.76 -6.20 17.63
N VAL A 833 -16.33 -5.22 18.42
CA VAL A 833 -15.55 -4.07 17.94
C VAL A 833 -14.10 -4.25 18.35
N VAL A 834 -13.18 -4.01 17.43
CA VAL A 834 -11.74 -3.91 17.72
C VAL A 834 -11.32 -2.44 17.64
N GLU A 835 -11.00 -1.87 18.79
CA GLU A 835 -10.80 -0.44 19.05
C GLU A 835 -9.75 -0.25 20.16
N PRO A 836 -8.79 0.70 20.02
CA PRO A 836 -7.65 0.86 20.93
C PRO A 836 -8.06 1.43 22.30
N ASN A 837 -7.08 1.65 23.19
CA ASN A 837 -7.30 2.28 24.51
C ASN A 837 -8.34 1.55 25.38
N ASN A 838 -8.36 0.21 25.33
CA ASN A 838 -9.38 -0.67 25.93
C ASN A 838 -10.81 -0.48 25.39
N GLY A 839 -11.00 0.16 24.23
CA GLY A 839 -12.31 0.32 23.59
C GLY A 839 -12.92 -0.97 23.04
N THR A 840 -12.07 -1.97 22.73
CA THR A 840 -12.45 -3.30 22.22
C THR A 840 -13.49 -3.98 23.11
N ARG A 841 -14.68 -4.22 22.55
CA ARG A 841 -15.88 -4.65 23.29
C ARG A 841 -16.84 -5.44 22.41
N VAL A 842 -17.86 -6.02 23.02
CA VAL A 842 -19.07 -6.47 22.32
C VAL A 842 -20.04 -5.29 22.19
N GLU A 843 -20.68 -5.14 21.02
CA GLU A 843 -21.81 -4.21 20.82
C GLU A 843 -22.91 -4.84 19.96
N GLU A 844 -24.08 -4.20 19.91
CA GLU A 844 -25.17 -4.55 19.00
C GLU A 844 -24.84 -4.11 17.56
N ASP A 845 -25.17 -4.94 16.57
CA ASP A 845 -24.96 -4.65 15.14
C ASP A 845 -26.04 -3.71 14.58
N VAL A 846 -26.10 -2.50 15.15
CA VAL A 846 -26.99 -1.41 14.73
C VAL A 846 -26.38 -0.54 13.61
N ILE A 847 -25.11 -0.73 13.29
CA ILE A 847 -24.40 0.06 12.28
C ILE A 847 -25.10 -0.05 10.92
N ARG A 848 -25.57 1.09 10.40
CA ARG A 848 -26.16 1.26 9.05
C ARG A 848 -27.40 0.37 8.76
N ARG A 849 -28.02 -0.21 9.79
CA ARG A 849 -29.03 -1.30 9.71
C ARG A 849 -30.19 -1.04 8.74
N GLU A 850 -30.73 0.18 8.70
CA GLU A 850 -31.82 0.58 7.79
C GLU A 850 -31.37 0.64 6.33
N ALA A 851 -30.22 1.27 6.05
CA ALA A 851 -29.62 1.28 4.72
C ALA A 851 -29.22 -0.13 4.25
N CYS A 852 -28.78 -0.99 5.17
CA CYS A 852 -28.51 -2.38 4.86
C CYS A 852 -29.76 -3.18 4.50
N LEU A 853 -30.91 -2.91 5.13
CA LEU A 853 -32.19 -3.48 4.72
C LEU A 853 -32.61 -3.09 3.31
N TYR A 854 -32.36 -1.84 2.91
CA TYR A 854 -32.55 -1.39 1.52
C TYR A 854 -31.62 -2.15 0.55
N TRP A 855 -30.32 -2.23 0.83
CA TRP A 855 -29.36 -2.89 -0.08
C TRP A 855 -29.59 -4.41 -0.20
N ARG A 856 -30.10 -5.07 0.85
CA ARG A 856 -30.39 -6.51 0.90
C ARG A 856 -31.87 -6.87 0.72
N GLU A 857 -32.70 -5.96 0.21
CA GLU A 857 -34.11 -6.27 -0.08
C GLU A 857 -34.21 -7.37 -1.15
N PRO A 858 -34.97 -8.47 -0.93
CA PRO A 858 -35.01 -9.61 -1.85
C PRO A 858 -35.43 -9.29 -3.30
N GLU A 859 -36.20 -8.21 -3.52
CA GLU A 859 -36.60 -7.74 -4.86
C GLU A 859 -35.63 -6.71 -5.47
N ARG A 860 -34.69 -6.16 -4.68
CA ARG A 860 -33.65 -5.22 -5.15
C ARG A 860 -32.34 -5.93 -5.41
N ALA A 861 -31.81 -6.67 -4.44
CA ALA A 861 -30.47 -7.26 -4.50
C ALA A 861 -30.19 -8.08 -5.79
N PRO A 862 -31.07 -9.00 -6.25
CA PRO A 862 -30.84 -9.72 -7.50
C PRO A 862 -30.80 -8.81 -8.74
N ARG A 863 -31.58 -7.71 -8.78
CA ARG A 863 -31.52 -6.72 -9.88
C ARG A 863 -30.18 -5.98 -9.89
N LEU A 864 -29.61 -5.73 -8.72
CA LEU A 864 -28.32 -5.06 -8.56
C LEU A 864 -27.11 -6.00 -8.76
N ASN A 865 -27.33 -7.24 -9.21
CA ASN A 865 -26.30 -8.29 -9.37
C ASN A 865 -25.49 -8.55 -8.07
N LYS A 866 -26.22 -8.63 -6.94
CA LYS A 866 -25.70 -8.98 -5.61
C LYS A 866 -25.71 -10.49 -5.36
#